data_AF-Q2MF77-F1
#
_entry.id   AF-Q2MF77-F1
#
_cell.length_a   1.000
_cell.length_b   1.000
_cell.length_c   1.000
_cell.angle_alpha   90.00
_cell.angle_beta   90.00
_cell.angle_gamma   90.00
#
_symmetry.space_group_name_H-M   'P 1'
#
loop_
_entity.id
_entity.type
_entity.pdbx_description
1 polymer ?
#
loop_
_entity_poly.entity_id
_entity_poly.type
_entity_poly.pdbx_seq_one_letter_code
_entity_poly.pdbx_strand_id
1 'polypeptide(L)'
;MTSFLYRCAAPLRTHPGWAQRRQALADAGRLSRISPLEMFLTGASASLLYHSVGTLTFLGSGTGLWLSAMLVAPTVCVALGLPIVRAARTPGGRTASGAVAGLWLGCGLLVGEFVGSGRYRVDWFPARPQYLLALLFIAAVPAVWWSQTLRLSLGLRGRGWRRAAVVLCALVTTAVLWCGLWWWQLGGQRMALGGADLGLGEVNDTLAHAVPGFAHKYDMDMSVYSLGLALITPLHKTELAGATAVLMWLVPLVLLLLQRAVAGVRMRRTLGAGLAGGLLSWAGLALASYAMYVQRPGTAKERVGPVLVIHIWWAIAAVMAACLLTAALVAAFSRRYGLLRALVAAQVAQLTAYAGVFLLYSADGCLGPLNPVFDTCQWHPANGVHVDDGVITLTLISTVLGSGCAALMGAGAAGLVRRLRGRRRGSLPAAAPVPASTPALVPTSVPSEAPVPPSAPVPAAPVRRRPLLPVIVGVVTVLALGGPAVVLAAAVTTSPAPSPVAFRPRQGAAGADMKEKAPDEGEVAGKPGRGSSAAPSPRLRAWQTWAWMDGGGARHMQQINRAVLALNSQIVKTAAQKRDAEGKVYADDKAFHRLCAVLEKEVDATLEYFPVPAQNLDAAWSDALRQLRGGARNCQTVTIPPKGGPHRTESERGRLFTASLREVKNAMLLVGNAYRSIYQAADYKGK
;
A
#
# COMPACT_ATOMS: atom_id res chain seq x y z
N MET A 1 -16.48 0.87 37.87
CA MET A 1 -15.77 -0.41 37.59
C MET A 1 -16.70 -1.62 37.44
N THR A 2 -17.77 -1.76 38.23
CA THR A 2 -18.71 -2.91 38.20
C THR A 2 -19.35 -3.19 36.83
N SER A 3 -19.71 -2.16 36.06
CA SER A 3 -20.26 -2.35 34.70
C SER A 3 -19.25 -2.92 33.70
N PHE A 4 -17.95 -2.65 33.87
CA PHE A 4 -16.91 -3.15 32.98
C PHE A 4 -16.60 -4.63 33.26
N LEU A 5 -16.44 -4.98 34.54
CA LEU A 5 -16.28 -6.37 34.97
C LEU A 5 -17.48 -7.25 34.57
N TYR A 6 -18.71 -6.72 34.68
CA TYR A 6 -19.91 -7.44 34.23
C TYR A 6 -19.91 -7.69 32.71
N ARG A 7 -19.36 -6.77 31.92
CA ARG A 7 -19.20 -6.95 30.46
C ARG A 7 -18.08 -7.94 30.11
N CYS A 8 -17.00 -7.97 30.88
CA CYS A 8 -15.89 -8.91 30.70
C CYS A 8 -16.25 -10.34 31.14
N ALA A 9 -17.09 -10.50 32.15
CA ALA A 9 -17.56 -11.82 32.62
C ALA A 9 -18.72 -12.40 31.78
N ALA A 10 -19.44 -11.56 31.03
CA ALA A 10 -20.54 -11.99 30.16
C ALA A 10 -20.16 -13.08 29.13
N PRO A 11 -19.02 -13.03 28.43
CA PRO A 11 -18.61 -14.10 27.51
C PRO A 11 -18.25 -15.43 28.21
N LEU A 12 -17.96 -15.42 29.52
CA LEU A 12 -17.68 -16.64 30.29
C LEU A 12 -18.96 -17.34 30.78
N ARG A 13 -20.14 -16.70 30.65
CA ARG A 13 -21.41 -17.34 30.99
C ARG A 13 -21.88 -18.22 29.84
N THR A 14 -22.02 -19.51 30.11
CA THR A 14 -22.55 -20.50 29.17
C THR A 14 -24.04 -20.29 28.86
N HIS A 15 -24.76 -19.49 29.65
CA HIS A 15 -26.18 -19.21 29.45
C HIS A 15 -26.53 -17.71 29.47
N PRO A 16 -27.28 -17.20 28.47
CA PRO A 16 -27.79 -15.84 28.48
C PRO A 16 -28.89 -15.67 29.52
N GLY A 17 -28.91 -14.52 30.20
CA GLY A 17 -29.92 -14.21 31.22
C GLY A 17 -31.33 -14.07 30.63
N TRP A 18 -32.36 -14.26 31.47
CA TRP A 18 -33.77 -14.22 31.05
C TRP A 18 -34.19 -12.94 30.33
N ALA A 19 -33.67 -11.78 30.75
CA ALA A 19 -33.93 -10.50 30.09
C ALA A 19 -33.37 -10.46 28.66
N GLN A 20 -32.15 -10.99 28.45
CA GLN A 20 -31.55 -11.10 27.11
C GLN A 20 -32.32 -12.08 26.23
N ARG A 21 -32.83 -13.20 26.79
CA ARG A 21 -33.68 -14.15 26.04
C ARG A 21 -34.97 -13.48 25.58
N ARG A 22 -35.68 -12.78 26.48
CA ARG A 22 -36.90 -12.01 26.13
C ARG A 22 -36.62 -10.94 25.07
N GLN A 23 -35.51 -10.23 25.20
CA GLN A 23 -35.15 -9.19 24.24
C GLN A 23 -34.68 -9.75 22.90
N ALA A 24 -34.09 -10.95 22.88
CA ALA A 24 -33.74 -11.66 21.64
C ALA A 24 -34.98 -12.25 20.94
N LEU A 25 -36.00 -12.66 21.69
CA LEU A 25 -37.30 -13.05 21.13
C LEU A 25 -38.04 -11.84 20.54
N ALA A 26 -38.00 -10.68 21.23
CA ALA A 26 -38.62 -9.45 20.74
C ALA A 26 -37.88 -8.82 19.54
N ASP A 27 -36.56 -8.98 19.46
CA ASP A 27 -35.73 -8.50 18.35
C ASP A 27 -34.81 -9.64 17.86
N ALA A 28 -35.38 -10.60 17.12
CA ALA A 28 -34.62 -11.67 16.47
C ALA A 28 -33.50 -11.13 15.56
N GLY A 29 -33.64 -9.88 15.08
CA GLY A 29 -32.62 -9.17 14.34
C GLY A 29 -31.33 -8.96 15.13
N ARG A 30 -31.38 -8.84 16.47
CA ARG A 30 -30.17 -8.72 17.32
C ARG A 30 -29.26 -9.93 17.24
N LEU A 31 -29.81 -11.15 17.20
CA LEU A 31 -29.01 -12.38 17.08
C LEU A 31 -28.27 -12.48 15.74
N SER A 32 -28.74 -11.74 14.74
CA SER A 32 -28.08 -11.64 13.44
C SER A 32 -27.09 -10.47 13.34
N ARG A 33 -26.94 -9.63 14.38
CA ARG A 33 -25.97 -8.54 14.33
C ARG A 33 -24.57 -9.11 14.47
N ILE A 34 -23.71 -8.72 13.54
CA ILE A 34 -22.27 -9.03 13.60
C ILE A 34 -21.72 -8.44 14.89
N SER A 35 -21.16 -9.28 15.76
CA SER A 35 -20.54 -8.83 17.00
C SER A 35 -19.26 -8.05 16.68
N PRO A 36 -19.17 -6.77 17.07
CA PRO A 36 -17.94 -5.99 16.93
C PRO A 36 -16.73 -6.67 17.58
N LEU A 37 -16.96 -7.33 18.72
CA LEU A 37 -15.93 -8.03 19.48
C LEU A 37 -15.39 -9.24 18.72
N GLU A 38 -16.25 -10.03 18.07
CA GLU A 38 -15.81 -11.17 17.27
C GLU A 38 -14.92 -10.73 16.10
N MET A 39 -15.31 -9.65 15.42
CA MET A 39 -14.52 -9.09 14.32
C MET A 39 -13.17 -8.57 14.81
N PHE A 40 -13.16 -7.85 15.93
CA PHE A 40 -11.95 -7.38 16.59
C PHE A 40 -11.01 -8.53 16.97
N LEU A 41 -11.53 -9.56 17.65
CA LEU A 41 -10.73 -10.72 18.04
C LEU A 41 -10.22 -11.50 16.84
N THR A 42 -11.02 -11.63 15.77
CA THR A 42 -10.58 -12.24 14.51
C THR A 42 -9.39 -11.48 13.91
N GLY A 43 -9.43 -10.15 13.91
CA GLY A 43 -8.32 -9.32 13.43
C GLY A 43 -7.08 -9.41 14.31
N ALA A 44 -7.25 -9.41 15.63
CA ALA A 44 -6.13 -9.55 16.57
C ALA A 44 -5.45 -10.91 16.41
N SER A 45 -6.24 -11.99 16.39
CA SER A 45 -5.75 -13.34 16.16
C SER A 45 -5.07 -13.51 14.80
N ALA A 46 -5.59 -12.87 13.75
CA ALA A 46 -4.98 -12.88 12.42
C ALA A 46 -3.54 -12.36 12.43
N SER A 47 -3.33 -11.19 13.06
CA SER A 47 -2.01 -10.56 13.12
C SER A 47 -1.07 -11.32 14.07
N LEU A 48 -1.55 -11.76 15.23
CA LEU A 48 -0.76 -12.58 16.15
C LEU A 48 -0.34 -13.90 15.51
N LEU A 49 -1.25 -14.59 14.83
CA LEU A 49 -0.96 -15.82 14.11
C LEU A 49 0.08 -15.58 13.02
N TYR A 50 -0.03 -14.49 12.26
CA TYR A 50 0.97 -14.14 11.25
C TYR A 50 2.37 -14.02 11.88
N HIS A 51 2.50 -13.30 12.99
CA HIS A 51 3.78 -13.16 13.70
C HIS A 51 4.27 -14.51 14.25
N SER A 52 3.39 -15.30 14.86
CA SER A 52 3.74 -16.65 15.35
C SER A 52 4.20 -17.56 14.21
N VAL A 53 3.52 -17.57 13.06
CA VAL A 53 3.93 -18.37 11.90
C VAL A 53 5.20 -17.80 11.26
N GLY A 54 5.42 -16.49 11.32
CA GLY A 54 6.66 -15.83 10.88
C GLY A 54 7.89 -16.29 11.67
N THR A 55 7.72 -16.66 12.95
CA THR A 55 8.81 -17.27 13.74
C THR A 55 9.12 -18.71 13.36
N LEU A 56 8.30 -19.36 12.53
CA LEU A 56 8.53 -20.71 12.04
C LEU A 56 9.31 -20.68 10.73
N THR A 57 10.60 -20.89 10.85
CA THR A 57 11.57 -20.51 9.83
C THR A 57 11.71 -21.50 8.67
N PHE A 58 11.14 -22.69 8.83
CA PHE A 58 11.03 -23.68 7.77
C PHE A 58 10.03 -23.25 6.69
N LEU A 59 9.02 -22.46 7.06
CA LEU A 59 8.06 -21.82 6.15
C LEU A 59 8.77 -20.65 5.46
N GLY A 60 8.93 -20.71 4.13
CA GLY A 60 9.64 -19.66 3.38
C GLY A 60 9.02 -18.26 3.55
N SER A 61 9.78 -17.22 3.20
CA SER A 61 9.25 -15.84 3.14
C SER A 61 8.02 -15.84 2.21
N GLY A 62 6.86 -15.55 2.79
CA GLY A 62 5.56 -15.52 2.10
C GLY A 62 4.54 -16.60 2.50
N THR A 63 4.97 -17.79 2.94
CA THR A 63 4.01 -18.86 3.29
C THR A 63 3.23 -18.55 4.56
N GLY A 64 3.84 -17.88 5.54
CA GLY A 64 3.14 -17.44 6.75
C GLY A 64 2.01 -16.45 6.46
N LEU A 65 2.22 -15.54 5.50
CA LEU A 65 1.19 -14.59 5.09
C LEU A 65 0.02 -15.30 4.38
N TRP A 66 0.33 -16.23 3.49
CA TRP A 66 -0.69 -17.07 2.83
C TRP A 66 -1.52 -17.86 3.84
N LEU A 67 -0.89 -18.52 4.81
CA LEU A 67 -1.59 -19.28 5.84
C LEU A 67 -2.49 -18.39 6.70
N SER A 68 -1.98 -17.22 7.12
CA SER A 68 -2.79 -16.27 7.91
C SER A 68 -4.02 -15.79 7.12
N ALA A 69 -3.86 -15.42 5.85
CA ALA A 69 -4.98 -14.99 5.02
C ALA A 69 -5.98 -16.13 4.73
N MET A 70 -5.49 -17.34 4.47
CA MET A 70 -6.31 -18.52 4.25
C MET A 70 -7.11 -18.94 5.48
N LEU A 71 -6.62 -18.69 6.69
CA LEU A 71 -7.37 -18.96 7.93
C LEU A 71 -8.41 -17.87 8.22
N VAL A 72 -8.05 -16.61 7.97
CA VAL A 72 -8.86 -15.44 8.34
C VAL A 72 -9.98 -15.18 7.34
N ALA A 73 -9.76 -15.39 6.05
CA ALA A 73 -10.77 -15.06 5.07
C ALA A 73 -12.04 -15.93 5.14
N PRO A 74 -11.99 -17.25 5.38
CA PRO A 74 -13.18 -18.06 5.60
C PRO A 74 -13.98 -17.60 6.82
N THR A 75 -13.31 -17.28 7.94
CA THR A 75 -13.97 -16.80 9.16
C THR A 75 -14.68 -15.46 8.90
N VAL A 76 -14.02 -14.52 8.21
CA VAL A 76 -14.62 -13.25 7.79
C VAL A 76 -15.81 -13.47 6.84
N CYS A 77 -15.66 -14.33 5.82
CA CYS A 77 -16.73 -14.62 4.85
C CYS A 77 -17.95 -15.24 5.52
N VAL A 78 -17.76 -16.20 6.43
CA VAL A 78 -18.83 -16.87 7.17
C VAL A 78 -19.49 -15.90 8.15
N ALA A 79 -18.71 -15.22 9.00
CA ALA A 79 -19.24 -14.33 10.05
C ALA A 79 -19.97 -13.12 9.47
N LEU A 80 -19.53 -12.56 8.34
CA LEU A 80 -20.24 -11.49 7.63
C LEU A 80 -21.38 -12.02 6.75
N GLY A 81 -21.21 -13.22 6.18
CA GLY A 81 -22.13 -13.77 5.19
C GLY A 81 -23.41 -14.33 5.80
N LEU A 82 -23.31 -15.06 6.91
CA LEU A 82 -24.46 -15.70 7.57
C LEU A 82 -25.58 -14.70 7.93
N PRO A 83 -25.27 -13.55 8.59
CA PRO A 83 -26.25 -12.50 8.85
C PRO A 83 -26.99 -12.00 7.62
N ILE A 84 -26.26 -11.81 6.51
CA ILE A 84 -26.82 -11.29 5.26
C ILE A 84 -27.75 -12.34 4.63
N VAL A 85 -27.34 -13.61 4.63
CA VAL A 85 -28.17 -14.72 4.13
C VAL A 85 -29.45 -14.87 4.96
N ARG A 86 -29.37 -14.75 6.30
CA ARG A 86 -30.53 -14.82 7.19
C ARG A 86 -31.48 -13.64 6.95
N ALA A 87 -30.95 -12.42 6.91
CA ALA A 87 -31.76 -11.22 6.67
C ALA A 87 -32.38 -11.17 5.27
N ALA A 88 -31.78 -11.81 4.27
CA ALA A 88 -32.38 -11.95 2.94
C ALA A 88 -33.59 -12.90 2.92
N ARG A 89 -33.72 -13.79 3.92
CA ARG A 89 -34.88 -14.69 4.07
C ARG A 89 -36.03 -14.07 4.84
N THR A 90 -35.78 -13.02 5.63
CA THR A 90 -36.81 -12.35 6.42
C THR A 90 -37.40 -11.16 5.66
N PRO A 91 -38.74 -11.09 5.48
CA PRO A 91 -39.39 -9.92 4.91
C PRO A 91 -39.05 -8.66 5.71
N GLY A 92 -38.50 -7.63 5.07
CA GLY A 92 -38.16 -6.36 5.72
C GLY A 92 -36.81 -6.30 6.44
N GLY A 93 -35.98 -7.36 6.38
CA GLY A 93 -34.67 -7.40 7.02
C GLY A 93 -33.72 -6.30 6.53
N ARG A 94 -33.47 -5.27 7.36
CA ARG A 94 -32.41 -4.27 7.11
C ARG A 94 -31.09 -4.79 7.67
N THR A 95 -30.13 -5.07 6.78
CA THR A 95 -28.77 -5.44 7.17
C THR A 95 -27.92 -4.20 7.42
N ALA A 96 -27.20 -4.20 8.54
CA ALA A 96 -26.17 -3.20 8.82
C ALA A 96 -25.11 -3.18 7.70
N SER A 97 -24.45 -2.03 7.54
CA SER A 97 -23.32 -1.89 6.63
C SER A 97 -22.15 -2.76 7.11
N GLY A 98 -21.50 -3.50 6.20
CA GLY A 98 -20.27 -4.25 6.50
C GLY A 98 -19.10 -3.36 6.95
N ALA A 99 -19.20 -2.03 6.79
CA ALA A 99 -18.13 -1.09 7.12
C ALA A 99 -17.78 -1.10 8.60
N VAL A 100 -18.77 -1.16 9.50
CA VAL A 100 -18.51 -1.17 10.95
C VAL A 100 -17.78 -2.44 11.35
N ALA A 101 -18.23 -3.60 10.84
CA ALA A 101 -17.58 -4.88 11.11
C ALA A 101 -16.14 -4.90 10.58
N GLY A 102 -15.92 -4.40 9.37
CA GLY A 102 -14.58 -4.28 8.79
C GLY A 102 -13.66 -3.31 9.54
N LEU A 103 -14.17 -2.21 10.08
CA LEU A 103 -13.39 -1.31 10.94
C LEU A 103 -12.97 -1.99 12.24
N TRP A 104 -13.87 -2.75 12.89
CA TRP A 104 -13.50 -3.52 14.09
C TRP A 104 -12.48 -4.60 13.79
N LEU A 105 -12.61 -5.29 12.65
CA LEU A 105 -11.60 -6.24 12.16
C LEU A 105 -10.24 -5.54 11.97
N GLY A 106 -10.21 -4.36 11.37
CA GLY A 106 -9.00 -3.56 11.19
C GLY A 106 -8.39 -3.06 12.50
N CYS A 107 -9.21 -2.66 13.48
CA CYS A 107 -8.73 -2.33 14.83
C CYS A 107 -8.08 -3.54 15.49
N GLY A 108 -8.64 -4.73 15.30
CA GLY A 108 -8.04 -5.99 15.73
C GLY A 108 -6.67 -6.21 15.11
N LEU A 109 -6.56 -6.07 13.78
CA LEU A 109 -5.28 -6.19 13.06
C LEU A 109 -4.23 -5.20 13.59
N LEU A 110 -4.62 -3.95 13.84
CA LEU A 110 -3.74 -2.92 14.38
C LEU A 110 -3.23 -3.28 15.78
N VAL A 111 -4.12 -3.70 16.68
CA VAL A 111 -3.73 -4.10 18.05
C VAL A 111 -2.86 -5.36 18.02
N GLY A 112 -3.22 -6.35 17.19
CA GLY A 112 -2.42 -7.56 17.02
C GLY A 112 -1.02 -7.25 16.46
N GLU A 113 -0.90 -6.28 15.56
CA GLU A 113 0.40 -5.85 15.01
C GLU A 113 1.25 -5.16 16.08
N PHE A 114 0.61 -4.33 16.90
CA PHE A 114 1.27 -3.65 18.01
C PHE A 114 1.81 -4.65 19.05
N VAL A 115 1.00 -5.66 19.41
CA VAL A 115 1.35 -6.69 20.40
C VAL A 115 2.36 -7.69 19.83
N GLY A 116 2.14 -8.17 18.60
CA GLY A 116 2.88 -9.27 17.99
C GLY A 116 4.25 -8.87 17.46
N SER A 117 4.41 -7.64 16.97
CA SER A 117 5.68 -7.24 16.35
C SER A 117 6.83 -7.09 17.35
N GLY A 118 6.56 -6.80 18.63
CA GLY A 118 7.60 -6.54 19.66
C GLY A 118 8.50 -5.31 19.39
N ARG A 119 8.43 -4.75 18.18
CA ARG A 119 9.27 -3.67 17.65
C ARG A 119 8.95 -2.30 18.25
N TYR A 120 7.76 -2.14 18.82
CA TYR A 120 7.30 -0.90 19.46
C TYR A 120 7.52 -0.87 20.99
N ARG A 121 8.39 -1.73 21.53
CA ARG A 121 8.64 -1.78 22.98
C ARG A 121 9.37 -0.56 23.54
N VAL A 122 10.22 0.07 22.74
CA VAL A 122 11.04 1.20 23.19
C VAL A 122 10.37 2.54 22.84
N ASP A 123 9.77 2.62 21.65
CA ASP A 123 8.99 3.77 21.20
C ASP A 123 7.50 3.39 21.18
N TRP A 124 6.69 4.07 21.99
CA TRP A 124 5.24 3.83 22.10
C TRP A 124 4.50 3.93 20.76
N PHE A 125 5.07 4.60 19.76
CA PHE A 125 4.52 4.71 18.41
C PHE A 125 5.61 4.64 17.33
N PRO A 126 5.30 4.08 16.14
CA PRO A 126 6.14 4.21 14.96
C PRO A 126 6.39 5.67 14.60
N ALA A 127 7.51 5.95 13.92
CA ALA A 127 7.87 7.30 13.45
C ALA A 127 6.76 7.98 12.60
N ARG A 128 5.97 7.18 11.88
CA ARG A 128 4.86 7.65 11.03
C ARG A 128 3.58 6.85 11.33
N PRO A 129 2.87 7.14 12.43
CA PRO A 129 1.71 6.33 12.86
C PRO A 129 0.51 6.42 11.92
N GLN A 130 0.45 7.44 11.05
CA GLN A 130 -0.60 7.58 10.04
C GLN A 130 -0.74 6.36 9.11
N TYR A 131 0.35 5.62 8.86
CA TYR A 131 0.30 4.42 8.02
C TYR A 131 -0.44 3.25 8.70
N LEU A 132 -0.56 3.23 10.03
CA LEU A 132 -1.37 2.22 10.74
C LEU A 132 -2.86 2.29 10.36
N LEU A 133 -3.33 3.45 9.90
CA LEU A 133 -4.69 3.60 9.38
C LEU A 133 -4.94 2.71 8.15
N ALA A 134 -3.90 2.32 7.42
CA ALA A 134 -4.03 1.40 6.29
C ALA A 134 -4.62 0.04 6.72
N LEU A 135 -4.31 -0.47 7.91
CA LEU A 135 -4.88 -1.72 8.44
C LEU A 135 -6.41 -1.64 8.59
N LEU A 136 -6.95 -0.46 8.92
CA LEU A 136 -8.39 -0.23 8.96
C LEU A 136 -9.02 -0.39 7.58
N PHE A 137 -8.37 0.14 6.55
CA PHE A 137 -8.86 0.05 5.17
C PHE A 137 -8.68 -1.34 4.57
N ILE A 138 -7.55 -2.00 4.84
CA ILE A 138 -7.27 -3.39 4.43
C ILE A 138 -8.38 -4.33 4.89
N ALA A 139 -8.96 -4.11 6.07
CA ALA A 139 -10.11 -4.88 6.56
C ALA A 139 -11.46 -4.35 6.07
N ALA A 140 -11.68 -3.03 6.08
CA ALA A 140 -12.97 -2.43 5.78
C ALA A 140 -13.39 -2.58 4.31
N VAL A 141 -12.46 -2.43 3.36
CA VAL A 141 -12.74 -2.53 1.92
C VAL A 141 -13.28 -3.92 1.55
N PRO A 142 -12.57 -5.05 1.81
CA PRO A 142 -13.08 -6.38 1.49
C PRO A 142 -14.38 -6.71 2.25
N ALA A 143 -14.53 -6.30 3.51
CA ALA A 143 -15.77 -6.52 4.27
C ALA A 143 -16.99 -5.84 3.64
N VAL A 144 -16.84 -4.58 3.22
CA VAL A 144 -17.91 -3.83 2.53
C VAL A 144 -18.16 -4.41 1.16
N TRP A 145 -17.10 -4.75 0.41
CA TRP A 145 -17.20 -5.35 -0.91
C TRP A 145 -17.97 -6.68 -0.86
N TRP A 146 -17.55 -7.61 0.01
CA TRP A 146 -18.21 -8.88 0.27
C TRP A 146 -19.69 -8.71 0.62
N SER A 147 -20.00 -7.77 1.53
CA SER A 147 -21.37 -7.54 1.95
C SER A 147 -22.28 -7.05 0.82
N GLN A 148 -21.72 -6.32 -0.15
CA GLN A 148 -22.45 -5.79 -1.30
C GLN A 148 -22.58 -6.82 -2.41
N THR A 149 -21.49 -7.54 -2.73
CA THR A 149 -21.51 -8.59 -3.76
C THR A 149 -22.36 -9.77 -3.34
N LEU A 150 -22.32 -10.21 -2.07
CA LEU A 150 -23.18 -11.27 -1.57
C LEU A 150 -24.67 -10.93 -1.73
N ARG A 151 -25.09 -9.69 -1.46
CA ARG A 151 -26.47 -9.24 -1.69
C ARG A 151 -26.87 -9.31 -3.17
N LEU A 152 -25.94 -9.03 -4.09
CA LEU A 152 -26.16 -9.20 -5.51
C LEU A 152 -26.23 -10.70 -5.89
N SER A 153 -25.31 -11.52 -5.41
CA SER A 153 -25.28 -12.96 -5.70
C SER A 153 -26.56 -13.66 -5.22
N LEU A 154 -27.10 -13.29 -4.06
CA LEU A 154 -28.36 -13.82 -3.54
C LEU A 154 -29.59 -13.46 -4.39
N GLY A 155 -29.53 -12.38 -5.16
CA GLY A 155 -30.60 -11.98 -6.08
C GLY A 155 -30.59 -12.70 -7.42
N LEU A 156 -29.58 -13.54 -7.72
CA LEU A 156 -29.52 -14.31 -8.95
C LEU A 156 -30.60 -15.40 -8.99
N ARG A 157 -31.15 -15.64 -10.18
CA ARG A 157 -32.05 -16.77 -10.48
C ARG A 157 -31.21 -18.05 -10.64
N GLY A 158 -31.62 -19.12 -9.99
CA GLY A 158 -30.94 -20.42 -10.03
C GLY A 158 -29.97 -20.66 -8.86
N ARG A 159 -30.07 -21.86 -8.26
CA ARG A 159 -29.26 -22.25 -7.09
C ARG A 159 -27.78 -22.45 -7.44
N GLY A 160 -27.49 -22.98 -8.63
CA GLY A 160 -26.11 -23.22 -9.11
C GLY A 160 -25.32 -21.92 -9.29
N TRP A 161 -25.83 -21.02 -10.14
CA TRP A 161 -25.24 -19.69 -10.38
C TRP A 161 -25.04 -18.88 -9.10
N ARG A 162 -26.02 -18.92 -8.18
CA ARG A 162 -25.90 -18.28 -6.88
C ARG A 162 -24.73 -18.84 -6.07
N ARG A 163 -24.57 -20.17 -6.00
CA ARG A 163 -23.45 -20.81 -5.28
C ARG A 163 -22.11 -20.45 -5.91
N ALA A 164 -21.99 -20.57 -7.23
CA ALA A 164 -20.77 -20.22 -7.96
C ALA A 164 -20.38 -18.76 -7.73
N ALA A 165 -21.33 -17.83 -7.84
CA ALA A 165 -21.10 -16.41 -7.59
C ALA A 165 -20.68 -16.13 -6.13
N VAL A 166 -21.27 -16.81 -5.15
CA VAL A 166 -20.90 -16.67 -3.73
C VAL A 166 -19.47 -17.19 -3.49
N VAL A 167 -19.11 -18.34 -4.04
CA VAL A 167 -17.74 -18.90 -3.92
C VAL A 167 -16.73 -17.98 -4.58
N LEU A 168 -16.99 -17.53 -5.81
CA LEU A 168 -16.11 -16.60 -6.52
C LEU A 168 -15.93 -15.29 -5.74
N CYS A 169 -17.01 -14.71 -5.22
CA CYS A 169 -16.92 -13.51 -4.39
C CYS A 169 -16.11 -13.77 -3.10
N ALA A 170 -16.24 -14.95 -2.48
CA ALA A 170 -15.47 -15.27 -1.28
C ALA A 170 -13.98 -15.34 -1.61
N LEU A 171 -13.61 -16.01 -2.71
CA LEU A 171 -12.22 -16.10 -3.18
C LEU A 171 -11.62 -14.73 -3.48
N VAL A 172 -12.34 -13.86 -4.19
CA VAL A 172 -11.89 -12.49 -4.46
C VAL A 172 -11.71 -11.70 -3.16
N THR A 173 -12.63 -11.85 -2.19
CA THR A 173 -12.52 -11.19 -0.88
C THR A 173 -11.26 -11.65 -0.13
N THR A 174 -10.99 -12.95 -0.13
CA THR A 174 -9.77 -13.55 0.44
C THR A 174 -8.52 -12.97 -0.22
N ALA A 175 -8.50 -12.92 -1.55
CA ALA A 175 -7.34 -12.43 -2.29
C ALA A 175 -7.12 -10.93 -2.07
N VAL A 176 -8.17 -10.11 -1.98
CA VAL A 176 -8.05 -8.67 -1.65
C VAL A 176 -7.46 -8.48 -0.25
N LEU A 177 -7.96 -9.23 0.74
CA LEU A 177 -7.43 -9.17 2.11
C LEU A 177 -5.96 -9.59 2.16
N TRP A 178 -5.62 -10.68 1.46
CA TRP A 178 -4.24 -11.16 1.33
C TRP A 178 -3.33 -10.11 0.68
N CYS A 179 -3.74 -9.49 -0.43
CA CYS A 179 -2.99 -8.42 -1.08
C CYS A 179 -2.77 -7.22 -0.15
N GLY A 180 -3.80 -6.81 0.60
CA GLY A 180 -3.69 -5.73 1.57
C GLY A 180 -2.69 -6.04 2.70
N LEU A 181 -2.75 -7.24 3.27
CA LEU A 181 -1.79 -7.69 4.28
C LEU A 181 -0.37 -7.84 3.70
N TRP A 182 -0.24 -8.33 2.48
CA TRP A 182 1.05 -8.43 1.78
C TRP A 182 1.70 -7.07 1.60
N TRP A 183 0.93 -6.10 1.13
CA TRP A 183 1.37 -4.72 1.02
C TRP A 183 1.79 -4.14 2.36
N TRP A 184 1.04 -4.42 3.44
CA TRP A 184 1.39 -3.96 4.78
C TRP A 184 2.76 -4.49 5.21
N GLN A 185 3.03 -5.77 4.98
CA GLN A 185 4.29 -6.40 5.39
C GLN A 185 5.49 -5.92 4.56
N LEU A 186 5.33 -5.75 3.25
CA LEU A 186 6.43 -5.35 2.38
C LEU A 186 6.71 -3.84 2.39
N GLY A 187 5.65 -3.02 2.39
CA GLY A 187 5.76 -1.56 2.28
C GLY A 187 5.25 -0.83 3.51
N GLY A 188 4.04 -1.14 3.95
CA GLY A 188 3.34 -0.43 5.04
C GLY A 188 4.16 -0.33 6.34
N GLN A 189 4.74 -1.44 6.78
CA GLN A 189 5.56 -1.51 7.99
C GLN A 189 6.84 -0.69 7.85
N ARG A 190 7.51 -0.76 6.69
CA ARG A 190 8.72 0.03 6.42
C ARG A 190 8.42 1.53 6.45
N MET A 191 7.30 1.94 5.84
CA MET A 191 6.86 3.35 5.85
C MET A 191 6.47 3.82 7.25
N ALA A 192 5.77 2.99 8.03
CA ALA A 192 5.42 3.31 9.41
C ALA A 192 6.67 3.54 10.27
N LEU A 193 7.71 2.72 10.10
CA LEU A 193 8.98 2.83 10.83
C LEU A 193 9.88 3.99 10.34
N GLY A 194 9.44 4.80 9.36
CA GLY A 194 10.27 5.86 8.77
C GLY A 194 11.34 5.34 7.81
N GLY A 195 11.34 4.04 7.51
CA GLY A 195 12.28 3.40 6.58
C GLY A 195 12.11 3.85 5.12
N ALA A 196 11.06 4.62 4.81
CA ALA A 196 10.98 5.33 3.53
C ALA A 196 12.26 6.15 3.32
N ASP A 197 12.71 6.89 4.32
CA ASP A 197 13.87 7.79 4.21
C ASP A 197 15.19 7.04 3.93
N LEU A 198 15.28 5.78 4.35
CA LEU A 198 16.47 4.94 4.15
C LEU A 198 16.58 4.41 2.71
N GLY A 199 15.44 4.09 2.08
CA GLY A 199 15.42 3.64 0.68
C GLY A 199 15.45 4.78 -0.34
N LEU A 200 14.96 5.98 0.04
CA LEU A 200 14.94 7.16 -0.83
C LEU A 200 16.34 7.52 -1.34
N GLY A 201 17.36 7.49 -0.47
CA GLY A 201 18.74 7.81 -0.84
C GLY A 201 19.33 6.79 -1.80
N GLU A 202 19.17 5.50 -1.52
CA GLU A 202 19.71 4.43 -2.38
C GLU A 202 19.01 4.36 -3.74
N VAL A 203 17.69 4.58 -3.79
CA VAL A 203 16.95 4.65 -5.06
C VAL A 203 17.37 5.88 -5.85
N ASN A 204 17.47 7.06 -5.21
CA ASN A 204 17.93 8.26 -5.89
C ASN A 204 19.37 8.12 -6.39
N ASP A 205 20.26 7.54 -5.60
CA ASP A 205 21.64 7.27 -6.00
C ASP A 205 21.66 6.28 -7.17
N THR A 206 20.93 5.17 -7.08
CA THR A 206 20.86 4.19 -8.16
C THR A 206 20.32 4.81 -9.45
N LEU A 207 19.28 5.64 -9.33
CA LEU A 207 18.68 6.34 -10.47
C LEU A 207 19.64 7.39 -11.05
N ALA A 208 20.38 8.12 -10.20
CA ALA A 208 21.39 9.09 -10.62
C ALA A 208 22.58 8.42 -11.33
N HIS A 209 22.93 7.18 -10.97
CA HIS A 209 23.97 6.41 -11.66
C HIS A 209 23.44 5.73 -12.93
N ALA A 210 22.19 5.28 -12.94
CA ALA A 210 21.59 4.58 -14.07
C ALA A 210 21.19 5.53 -15.21
N VAL A 211 20.88 6.79 -14.88
CA VAL A 211 20.30 7.74 -15.84
C VAL A 211 21.21 8.97 -15.99
N PRO A 212 21.84 9.18 -17.17
CA PRO A 212 22.72 10.32 -17.37
C PRO A 212 21.95 11.64 -17.29
N GLY A 213 22.40 12.58 -16.44
CA GLY A 213 21.82 13.92 -16.34
C GLY A 213 21.98 14.58 -14.97
N PHE A 214 21.54 15.84 -14.86
CA PHE A 214 21.57 16.62 -13.62
C PHE A 214 20.40 16.26 -12.69
N ALA A 215 20.43 15.06 -12.08
CA ALA A 215 19.38 14.58 -11.17
C ALA A 215 19.08 15.56 -10.01
N HIS A 216 20.10 16.28 -9.53
CA HIS A 216 19.98 17.25 -8.42
C HIS A 216 19.00 18.40 -8.68
N LYS A 217 18.69 18.72 -9.94
CA LYS A 217 17.69 19.77 -10.26
C LYS A 217 16.27 19.34 -9.91
N TYR A 218 16.06 18.04 -9.66
CA TYR A 218 14.75 17.44 -9.44
C TYR A 218 14.64 16.77 -8.05
N ASP A 219 15.45 17.16 -7.08
CA ASP A 219 15.51 16.51 -5.76
C ASP A 219 14.13 16.40 -5.09
N MET A 220 13.30 17.45 -5.19
CA MET A 220 11.94 17.43 -4.65
C MET A 220 11.04 16.43 -5.38
N ASP A 221 11.02 16.46 -6.72
CA ASP A 221 10.21 15.53 -7.52
C ASP A 221 10.67 14.08 -7.33
N MET A 222 11.98 13.85 -7.21
CA MET A 222 12.56 12.54 -6.95
C MET A 222 12.22 12.04 -5.54
N SER A 223 12.16 12.91 -4.54
CA SER A 223 11.71 12.53 -3.20
C SER A 223 10.24 12.07 -3.19
N VAL A 224 9.37 12.79 -3.92
CA VAL A 224 7.96 12.44 -4.07
C VAL A 224 7.79 11.16 -4.88
N TYR A 225 8.55 11.01 -5.96
CA TYR A 225 8.62 9.80 -6.78
C TYR A 225 9.01 8.60 -5.93
N SER A 226 10.13 8.65 -5.22
CA SER A 226 10.65 7.52 -4.48
C SER A 226 9.75 7.16 -3.29
N LEU A 227 9.09 8.15 -2.65
CA LEU A 227 8.05 7.89 -1.63
C LEU A 227 6.83 7.19 -2.22
N GLY A 228 6.35 7.68 -3.37
CA GLY A 228 5.21 7.12 -4.05
C GLY A 228 5.49 5.74 -4.64
N LEU A 229 6.70 5.52 -5.16
CA LEU A 229 7.17 4.23 -5.63
C LEU A 229 7.20 3.22 -4.48
N ALA A 230 7.72 3.59 -3.30
CA ALA A 230 7.68 2.72 -2.13
C ALA A 230 6.24 2.32 -1.72
N LEU A 231 5.26 3.20 -1.94
CA LEU A 231 3.84 2.93 -1.71
C LEU A 231 3.26 1.93 -2.74
N ILE A 232 3.67 2.02 -4.00
CA ILE A 232 3.03 1.34 -5.13
C ILE A 232 3.71 -0.01 -5.46
N THR A 233 5.03 -0.08 -5.31
CA THR A 233 5.86 -1.19 -5.79
C THR A 233 5.55 -2.57 -5.20
N PRO A 234 5.24 -2.71 -3.89
CA PRO A 234 5.11 -4.04 -3.27
C PRO A 234 4.08 -4.97 -3.92
N LEU A 235 3.06 -4.41 -4.56
CA LEU A 235 1.94 -5.16 -5.11
C LEU A 235 2.15 -5.58 -6.57
N HIS A 236 3.01 -4.90 -7.33
CA HIS A 236 3.12 -5.16 -8.78
C HIS A 236 3.75 -6.53 -9.10
N LYS A 237 4.51 -7.12 -8.16
CA LYS A 237 5.25 -8.37 -8.41
C LYS A 237 4.39 -9.63 -8.38
N THR A 238 3.12 -9.52 -7.99
CA THR A 238 2.25 -10.69 -7.82
C THR A 238 1.14 -10.68 -8.87
N GLU A 239 1.20 -11.61 -9.82
CA GLU A 239 0.16 -11.79 -10.85
C GLU A 239 -1.23 -11.97 -10.22
N LEU A 240 -1.29 -12.66 -9.08
CA LEU A 240 -2.53 -12.85 -8.32
C LEU A 240 -3.14 -11.53 -7.84
N ALA A 241 -2.34 -10.52 -7.51
CA ALA A 241 -2.86 -9.20 -7.14
C ALA A 241 -3.46 -8.47 -8.36
N GLY A 242 -2.83 -8.58 -9.53
CA GLY A 242 -3.37 -8.09 -10.80
C GLY A 242 -4.72 -8.72 -11.14
N ALA A 243 -4.79 -10.06 -11.11
CA ALA A 243 -6.03 -10.80 -11.35
C ALA A 243 -7.12 -10.42 -10.34
N THR A 244 -6.77 -10.27 -9.06
CA THR A 244 -7.70 -9.87 -8.00
C THR A 244 -8.24 -8.47 -8.24
N ALA A 245 -7.38 -7.52 -8.61
CA ALA A 245 -7.76 -6.15 -8.91
C ALA A 245 -8.78 -6.10 -10.06
N VAL A 246 -8.53 -6.88 -11.12
CA VAL A 246 -9.45 -7.01 -12.27
C VAL A 246 -10.80 -7.64 -11.85
N LEU A 247 -10.77 -8.73 -11.08
CA LEU A 247 -11.99 -9.40 -10.60
C LEU A 247 -12.82 -8.52 -9.66
N MET A 248 -12.18 -7.65 -8.89
CA MET A 248 -12.84 -6.78 -7.90
C MET A 248 -13.87 -5.84 -8.54
N TRP A 249 -13.72 -5.48 -9.83
CA TRP A 249 -14.68 -4.66 -10.57
C TRP A 249 -15.46 -5.42 -11.64
N LEU A 250 -14.85 -6.45 -12.27
CA LEU A 250 -15.55 -7.28 -13.26
C LEU A 250 -16.69 -8.09 -12.64
N VAL A 251 -16.47 -8.74 -11.50
CA VAL A 251 -17.50 -9.55 -10.82
C VAL A 251 -18.75 -8.73 -10.51
N PRO A 252 -18.67 -7.57 -9.81
CA PRO A 252 -19.87 -6.77 -9.56
C PRO A 252 -20.48 -6.18 -10.84
N LEU A 253 -19.68 -5.86 -11.86
CA LEU A 253 -20.20 -5.42 -13.17
C LEU A 253 -21.08 -6.52 -13.79
N VAL A 254 -20.58 -7.75 -13.88
CA VAL A 254 -21.33 -8.90 -14.41
C VAL A 254 -22.57 -9.17 -13.58
N LEU A 255 -22.47 -9.18 -12.25
CA LEU A 255 -23.63 -9.38 -11.37
C LEU A 255 -24.71 -8.30 -11.56
N LEU A 256 -24.30 -7.03 -11.73
CA LEU A 256 -25.22 -5.92 -12.00
C LEU A 256 -25.89 -6.04 -13.38
N LEU A 257 -25.16 -6.54 -14.39
CA LEU A 257 -25.70 -6.80 -15.73
C LEU A 257 -26.71 -7.96 -15.71
N LEU A 258 -26.39 -9.05 -15.03
CA LEU A 258 -27.30 -10.20 -14.87
C LEU A 258 -28.58 -9.84 -14.09
N GLN A 259 -28.48 -8.87 -13.18
CA GLN A 259 -29.63 -8.38 -12.41
C GLN A 259 -30.45 -7.27 -13.09
N ARG A 260 -30.05 -6.76 -14.27
CA ARG A 260 -30.76 -5.66 -14.95
C ARG A 260 -32.25 -5.92 -15.16
N ALA A 261 -32.63 -7.18 -15.34
CA ALA A 261 -34.02 -7.59 -15.49
C ALA A 261 -34.91 -7.25 -14.28
N VAL A 262 -34.33 -7.06 -13.09
CA VAL A 262 -35.09 -6.95 -11.83
C VAL A 262 -34.93 -5.58 -11.16
N ALA A 263 -33.78 -4.91 -11.28
CA ALA A 263 -33.40 -3.85 -10.34
C ALA A 263 -33.38 -2.41 -10.89
N GLY A 264 -33.65 -2.17 -12.18
CA GLY A 264 -33.73 -0.81 -12.77
C GLY A 264 -32.50 0.07 -12.51
N VAL A 265 -31.34 -0.53 -12.27
CA VAL A 265 -30.12 0.20 -11.88
C VAL A 265 -29.66 1.08 -13.04
N ARG A 266 -29.59 2.40 -12.80
CA ARG A 266 -29.15 3.41 -13.79
C ARG A 266 -27.64 3.35 -14.05
N MET A 267 -27.18 2.27 -14.67
CA MET A 267 -25.77 2.02 -15.00
C MET A 267 -25.15 3.15 -15.84
N ARG A 268 -25.95 3.78 -16.70
CA ARG A 268 -25.53 4.91 -17.55
C ARG A 268 -24.88 6.05 -16.74
N ARG A 269 -25.39 6.34 -15.54
CA ARG A 269 -24.83 7.41 -14.69
C ARG A 269 -23.46 7.02 -14.11
N THR A 270 -23.30 5.75 -13.73
CA THR A 270 -22.02 5.25 -13.22
C THR A 270 -20.95 5.27 -14.31
N LEU A 271 -21.29 4.80 -15.52
CA LEU A 271 -20.39 4.83 -16.66
C LEU A 271 -20.05 6.26 -17.08
N GLY A 272 -21.04 7.16 -17.13
CA GLY A 272 -20.82 8.58 -17.44
C GLY A 272 -19.92 9.27 -16.40
N ALA A 273 -20.07 8.97 -15.11
CA ALA A 273 -19.17 9.47 -14.08
C ALA A 273 -17.73 8.95 -14.24
N GLY A 274 -17.57 7.69 -14.65
CA GLY A 274 -16.26 7.12 -14.99
C GLY A 274 -15.61 7.80 -16.19
N LEU A 275 -16.36 8.02 -17.27
CA LEU A 275 -15.87 8.74 -18.45
C LEU A 275 -15.47 10.18 -18.10
N ALA A 276 -16.26 10.89 -17.29
CA ALA A 276 -15.90 12.22 -16.80
C ALA A 276 -14.60 12.20 -15.97
N GLY A 277 -14.41 11.18 -15.12
CA GLY A 277 -13.15 10.96 -14.41
C GLY A 277 -11.97 10.69 -15.35
N GLY A 278 -12.19 9.94 -16.43
CA GLY A 278 -11.20 9.70 -17.48
C GLY A 278 -10.79 10.98 -18.22
N LEU A 279 -11.76 11.81 -18.60
CA LEU A 279 -11.49 13.12 -19.21
C LEU A 279 -10.74 14.06 -18.26
N LEU A 280 -11.06 14.02 -16.96
CA LEU A 280 -10.29 14.75 -15.95
C LEU A 280 -8.84 14.25 -15.87
N SER A 281 -8.63 12.94 -15.99
CA SER A 281 -7.28 12.36 -16.08
C SER A 281 -6.53 12.88 -17.31
N TRP A 282 -7.18 12.97 -18.47
CA TRP A 282 -6.56 13.51 -19.69
C TRP A 282 -6.14 14.97 -19.53
N ALA A 283 -7.00 15.79 -18.91
CA ALA A 283 -6.67 17.17 -18.59
C ALA A 283 -5.46 17.26 -17.63
N GLY A 284 -5.39 16.38 -16.62
CA GLY A 284 -4.25 16.28 -15.72
C GLY A 284 -2.96 15.85 -16.42
N LEU A 285 -3.03 14.89 -17.34
CA LEU A 285 -1.90 14.45 -18.16
C LEU A 285 -1.39 15.58 -19.06
N ALA A 286 -2.29 16.27 -19.77
CA ALA A 286 -1.92 17.42 -20.60
C ALA A 286 -1.28 18.54 -19.79
N LEU A 287 -1.81 18.83 -18.59
CA LEU A 287 -1.23 19.82 -17.68
C LEU A 287 0.18 19.41 -17.21
N ALA A 288 0.38 18.13 -16.86
CA ALA A 288 1.69 17.62 -16.48
C ALA A 288 2.69 17.69 -17.64
N SER A 289 2.29 17.31 -18.85
CA SER A 289 3.11 17.45 -20.06
C SER A 289 3.48 18.90 -20.33
N TYR A 290 2.53 19.82 -20.21
CA TYR A 290 2.77 21.25 -20.40
C TYR A 290 3.75 21.82 -19.35
N ALA A 291 3.58 21.46 -18.07
CA ALA A 291 4.48 21.89 -17.01
C ALA A 291 5.92 21.38 -17.24
N MET A 292 6.06 20.13 -17.68
CA MET A 292 7.36 19.54 -18.02
C MET A 292 7.96 20.15 -19.29
N TYR A 293 7.12 20.54 -20.25
CA TYR A 293 7.57 21.24 -21.46
C TYR A 293 8.25 22.58 -21.14
N VAL A 294 7.70 23.34 -20.18
CA VAL A 294 8.31 24.61 -19.73
C VAL A 294 9.67 24.39 -19.07
N GLN A 295 9.89 23.21 -18.46
CA GLN A 295 11.14 22.84 -17.81
C GLN A 295 12.07 22.00 -18.70
N ARG A 296 11.71 21.83 -19.98
CA ARG A 296 12.37 20.87 -20.88
C ARG A 296 13.81 21.26 -21.15
N PRO A 297 14.79 20.36 -20.91
CA PRO A 297 16.17 20.64 -21.24
C PRO A 297 16.39 20.72 -22.76
N GLY A 298 17.37 21.53 -23.17
CA GLY A 298 17.67 21.78 -24.58
C GLY A 298 18.21 20.54 -25.31
N THR A 299 18.86 19.61 -24.61
CA THR A 299 19.52 18.46 -25.24
C THR A 299 18.66 17.19 -25.22
N ALA A 300 18.65 16.42 -26.31
CA ALA A 300 17.87 15.19 -26.40
C ALA A 300 18.27 14.13 -25.36
N LYS A 301 19.56 14.04 -25.01
CA LYS A 301 20.06 13.08 -24.00
C LYS A 301 19.50 13.36 -22.61
N GLU A 302 19.37 14.64 -22.22
CA GLU A 302 18.80 15.01 -20.93
C GLU A 302 17.27 14.77 -20.87
N ARG A 303 16.58 14.82 -22.01
CA ARG A 303 15.12 14.56 -22.09
C ARG A 303 14.76 13.10 -21.85
N VAL A 304 15.58 12.16 -22.35
CA VAL A 304 15.40 10.71 -22.11
C VAL A 304 15.89 10.30 -20.71
N GLY A 305 16.49 11.23 -19.97
CA GLY A 305 17.07 11.02 -18.65
C GLY A 305 16.06 11.14 -17.49
N PRO A 306 16.45 11.78 -16.36
CA PRO A 306 15.59 11.88 -15.16
C PRO A 306 14.24 12.55 -15.42
N VAL A 307 14.19 13.44 -16.43
CA VAL A 307 12.97 14.15 -16.85
C VAL A 307 11.88 13.18 -17.28
N LEU A 308 12.22 12.13 -18.04
CA LEU A 308 11.26 11.14 -18.49
C LEU A 308 10.69 10.33 -17.32
N VAL A 309 11.55 9.96 -16.35
CA VAL A 309 11.11 9.24 -15.14
C VAL A 309 10.12 10.07 -14.33
N ILE A 310 10.42 11.36 -14.12
CA ILE A 310 9.53 12.30 -13.44
C ILE A 310 8.24 12.49 -14.22
N HIS A 311 8.32 12.56 -15.55
CA HIS A 311 7.14 12.70 -16.40
C HIS A 311 6.21 11.48 -16.30
N ILE A 312 6.75 10.26 -16.36
CA ILE A 312 6.01 9.02 -16.15
C ILE A 312 5.40 8.99 -14.73
N TRP A 313 6.13 9.46 -13.73
CA TRP A 313 5.61 9.57 -12.37
C TRP A 313 4.41 10.51 -12.27
N TRP A 314 4.48 11.69 -12.88
CA TRP A 314 3.34 12.63 -12.92
C TRP A 314 2.15 12.05 -13.67
N ALA A 315 2.39 11.26 -14.72
CA ALA A 315 1.33 10.53 -15.41
C ALA A 315 0.65 9.51 -14.47
N ILE A 316 1.43 8.69 -13.77
CA ILE A 316 0.94 7.75 -12.74
C ILE A 316 0.12 8.49 -11.67
N ALA A 317 0.64 9.60 -11.15
CA ALA A 317 -0.03 10.40 -10.13
C ALA A 317 -1.36 11.00 -10.62
N ALA A 318 -1.40 11.51 -11.86
CA ALA A 318 -2.62 12.05 -12.48
C ALA A 318 -3.70 10.98 -12.65
N VAL A 319 -3.33 9.80 -13.18
CA VAL A 319 -4.23 8.65 -13.33
C VAL A 319 -4.78 8.22 -11.97
N MET A 320 -3.89 8.06 -10.97
CA MET A 320 -4.30 7.70 -9.62
C MET A 320 -5.25 8.73 -9.01
N ALA A 321 -4.90 10.01 -9.04
CA ALA A 321 -5.71 11.07 -8.46
C ALA A 321 -7.12 11.11 -9.08
N ALA A 322 -7.22 11.02 -10.41
CA ALA A 322 -8.49 11.00 -11.11
C ALA A 322 -9.37 9.80 -10.72
N CYS A 323 -8.79 8.60 -10.64
CA CYS A 323 -9.49 7.38 -10.23
C CYS A 323 -9.98 7.46 -8.78
N LEU A 324 -9.11 7.87 -7.85
CA LEU A 324 -9.43 8.01 -6.43
C LEU A 324 -10.54 9.05 -6.19
N LEU A 325 -10.45 10.21 -6.86
CA LEU A 325 -11.45 11.26 -6.79
C LEU A 325 -12.80 10.79 -7.34
N THR A 326 -12.78 10.10 -8.49
CA THR A 326 -13.99 9.52 -9.08
C THR A 326 -14.65 8.53 -8.14
N ALA A 327 -13.87 7.63 -7.53
CA ALA A 327 -14.37 6.66 -6.56
C ALA A 327 -15.01 7.36 -5.34
N ALA A 328 -14.32 8.35 -4.77
CA ALA A 328 -14.80 9.11 -3.60
C ALA A 328 -16.12 9.83 -3.89
N LEU A 329 -16.21 10.54 -5.02
CA LEU A 329 -17.41 11.28 -5.42
C LEU A 329 -18.58 10.33 -5.71
N VAL A 330 -18.36 9.27 -6.51
CA VAL A 330 -19.42 8.31 -6.84
C VAL A 330 -19.95 7.62 -5.58
N ALA A 331 -19.07 7.26 -4.64
CA ALA A 331 -19.49 6.68 -3.36
C ALA A 331 -20.24 7.68 -2.48
N ALA A 332 -19.80 8.94 -2.43
CA ALA A 332 -20.45 10.01 -1.66
C ALA A 332 -21.90 10.26 -2.10
N PHE A 333 -22.15 10.24 -3.42
CA PHE A 333 -23.49 10.48 -3.99
C PHE A 333 -24.35 9.21 -4.11
N SER A 334 -23.76 8.02 -3.97
CA SER A 334 -24.48 6.75 -4.08
C SER A 334 -25.10 6.31 -2.75
N ARG A 335 -26.42 6.08 -2.75
CA ARG A 335 -27.14 5.57 -1.55
C ARG A 335 -27.13 4.04 -1.42
N ARG A 336 -27.03 3.30 -2.53
CA ARG A 336 -27.06 1.83 -2.58
C ARG A 336 -25.87 1.33 -3.39
N TYR A 337 -25.22 0.27 -2.91
CA TYR A 337 -24.04 -0.34 -3.54
C TYR A 337 -22.93 0.68 -3.89
N GLY A 338 -22.71 1.63 -2.98
CA GLY A 338 -21.84 2.79 -3.24
C GLY A 338 -20.40 2.38 -3.57
N LEU A 339 -19.86 1.36 -2.89
CA LEU A 339 -18.51 0.86 -3.13
C LEU A 339 -18.42 0.19 -4.51
N LEU A 340 -19.35 -0.71 -4.84
CA LEU A 340 -19.32 -1.41 -6.15
C LEU A 340 -19.47 -0.44 -7.32
N ARG A 341 -20.34 0.56 -7.20
CA ARG A 341 -20.50 1.60 -8.23
C ARG A 341 -19.26 2.49 -8.36
N ALA A 342 -18.65 2.85 -7.23
CA ALA A 342 -17.43 3.64 -7.22
C ALA A 342 -16.27 2.90 -7.88
N LEU A 343 -16.08 1.61 -7.58
CA LEU A 343 -15.06 0.77 -8.22
C LEU A 343 -15.31 0.69 -9.73
N VAL A 344 -16.52 0.36 -10.18
CA VAL A 344 -16.81 0.30 -11.62
C VAL A 344 -16.56 1.66 -12.30
N ALA A 345 -16.97 2.78 -11.69
CA ALA A 345 -16.72 4.10 -12.26
C ALA A 345 -15.23 4.44 -12.31
N ALA A 346 -14.48 4.16 -11.25
CA ALA A 346 -13.04 4.40 -11.20
C ALA A 346 -12.28 3.55 -12.23
N GLN A 347 -12.72 2.32 -12.49
CA GLN A 347 -12.10 1.46 -13.50
C GLN A 347 -12.40 1.91 -14.93
N VAL A 348 -13.60 2.44 -15.18
CA VAL A 348 -13.88 3.11 -16.46
C VAL A 348 -13.00 4.36 -16.62
N ALA A 349 -12.83 5.15 -15.56
CA ALA A 349 -11.92 6.30 -15.57
C ALA A 349 -10.48 5.87 -15.86
N GLN A 350 -10.03 4.78 -15.25
CA GLN A 350 -8.70 4.21 -15.42
C GLN A 350 -8.44 3.70 -16.83
N LEU A 351 -9.35 2.91 -17.41
CA LEU A 351 -9.23 2.44 -18.80
C LEU A 351 -9.20 3.61 -19.78
N THR A 352 -10.03 4.63 -19.53
CA THR A 352 -10.02 5.87 -20.33
C THR A 352 -8.69 6.60 -20.17
N ALA A 353 -8.13 6.66 -18.96
CA ALA A 353 -6.86 7.29 -18.68
C ALA A 353 -5.69 6.59 -19.40
N TYR A 354 -5.65 5.25 -19.42
CA TYR A 354 -4.66 4.47 -20.18
C TYR A 354 -4.74 4.76 -21.68
N ALA A 355 -5.94 4.83 -22.25
CA ALA A 355 -6.09 5.27 -23.63
C ALA A 355 -5.51 6.69 -23.85
N GLY A 356 -5.65 7.58 -22.87
CA GLY A 356 -5.04 8.92 -22.92
C GLY A 356 -3.51 8.89 -22.86
N VAL A 357 -2.93 8.08 -21.97
CA VAL A 357 -1.48 7.87 -21.88
C VAL A 357 -0.96 7.31 -23.20
N PHE A 358 -1.54 6.21 -23.70
CA PHE A 358 -1.16 5.62 -24.98
C PHE A 358 -1.20 6.64 -26.13
N LEU A 359 -2.29 7.40 -26.27
CA LEU A 359 -2.43 8.39 -27.34
C LEU A 359 -1.43 9.55 -27.20
N LEU A 360 -1.23 10.06 -25.98
CA LEU A 360 -0.32 11.17 -25.70
C LEU A 360 1.13 10.80 -26.05
N TYR A 361 1.60 9.62 -25.65
CA TYR A 361 2.96 9.17 -25.92
C TYR A 361 3.14 8.62 -27.35
N SER A 362 2.08 8.15 -28.00
CA SER A 362 2.14 7.75 -29.42
C SER A 362 2.17 8.97 -30.35
N ALA A 363 1.49 10.07 -29.98
CA ALA A 363 1.49 11.32 -30.72
C ALA A 363 2.63 12.28 -30.33
N ASP A 364 3.57 11.84 -29.48
CA ASP A 364 4.68 12.68 -29.05
C ASP A 364 5.52 13.14 -30.27
N GLY A 365 5.76 14.45 -30.36
CA GLY A 365 6.31 15.15 -31.52
C GLY A 365 5.26 15.94 -32.32
N CYS A 366 3.99 15.52 -32.32
CA CYS A 366 2.92 16.16 -33.11
C CYS A 366 1.99 17.09 -32.30
N LEU A 367 2.11 17.13 -30.98
CA LEU A 367 1.20 17.86 -30.09
C LEU A 367 1.71 19.25 -29.67
N GLY A 368 2.81 19.72 -30.26
CA GLY A 368 3.40 21.04 -30.01
C GLY A 368 3.90 21.18 -28.56
N PRO A 369 3.32 22.08 -27.74
CA PRO A 369 3.77 22.30 -26.35
C PRO A 369 3.48 21.11 -25.41
N LEU A 370 2.81 20.06 -25.89
CA LEU A 370 2.59 18.82 -25.13
C LEU A 370 3.57 17.71 -25.46
N ASN A 371 4.61 17.98 -26.26
CA ASN A 371 5.64 17.00 -26.63
C ASN A 371 6.71 16.86 -25.53
N PRO A 372 6.68 15.82 -24.67
CA PRO A 372 7.71 15.64 -23.65
C PRO A 372 9.09 15.31 -24.24
N VAL A 373 9.17 14.40 -25.24
CA VAL A 373 10.44 13.81 -25.65
C VAL A 373 10.85 14.23 -27.05
N PHE A 374 9.98 14.08 -28.06
CA PHE A 374 10.35 14.26 -29.46
C PHE A 374 10.02 15.66 -30.01
N ASP A 375 10.85 16.16 -30.94
CA ASP A 375 10.61 17.43 -31.66
C ASP A 375 10.05 17.24 -33.07
N THR A 376 10.25 16.06 -33.64
CA THR A 376 9.78 15.71 -34.98
C THR A 376 8.41 15.05 -34.88
N CYS A 377 7.42 15.61 -35.57
CA CYS A 377 6.09 15.02 -35.63
C CYS A 377 6.12 13.69 -36.39
N GLN A 378 6.01 12.59 -35.64
CA GLN A 378 5.85 11.24 -36.15
C GLN A 378 5.04 10.41 -35.15
N TRP A 379 4.22 9.49 -35.67
CA TRP A 379 3.43 8.57 -34.86
C TRP A 379 4.30 7.40 -34.35
N HIS A 380 4.44 7.26 -33.03
CA HIS A 380 5.31 6.28 -32.37
C HIS A 380 4.51 5.32 -31.46
N PRO A 381 3.71 4.40 -32.01
CA PRO A 381 2.85 3.52 -31.21
C PRO A 381 3.63 2.63 -30.25
N ALA A 382 4.86 2.24 -30.61
CA ALA A 382 5.73 1.45 -29.72
C ALA A 382 6.05 2.20 -28.42
N ASN A 383 6.33 3.50 -28.49
CA ASN A 383 6.58 4.32 -27.29
C ASN A 383 5.32 4.43 -26.43
N GLY A 384 4.16 4.61 -27.07
CA GLY A 384 2.87 4.56 -26.40
C GLY A 384 2.66 3.27 -25.63
N VAL A 385 2.89 2.12 -26.25
CA VAL A 385 2.76 0.80 -25.59
C VAL A 385 3.74 0.64 -24.43
N HIS A 386 5.01 1.00 -24.61
CA HIS A 386 6.01 0.83 -23.54
C HIS A 386 5.73 1.70 -22.32
N VAL A 387 5.33 2.95 -22.52
CA VAL A 387 4.98 3.84 -21.41
C VAL A 387 3.67 3.41 -20.77
N ASP A 388 2.67 3.06 -21.57
CA ASP A 388 1.37 2.60 -21.06
C ASP A 388 1.54 1.30 -20.25
N ASP A 389 2.36 0.35 -20.67
CA ASP A 389 2.66 -0.87 -19.91
C ASP A 389 3.28 -0.57 -18.53
N GLY A 390 4.24 0.37 -18.48
CA GLY A 390 4.83 0.83 -17.22
C GLY A 390 3.79 1.49 -16.30
N VAL A 391 2.93 2.36 -16.85
CA VAL A 391 1.86 3.02 -16.09
C VAL A 391 0.82 2.00 -15.64
N ILE A 392 0.39 1.07 -16.48
CA ILE A 392 -0.56 0.00 -16.17
C ILE A 392 -0.02 -0.87 -15.05
N THR A 393 1.23 -1.33 -15.18
CA THR A 393 1.88 -2.22 -14.19
C THR A 393 1.93 -1.58 -12.81
N LEU A 394 2.28 -0.29 -12.74
CA LEU A 394 2.36 0.42 -11.46
C LEU A 394 0.99 0.83 -10.91
N THR A 395 0.05 1.22 -11.78
CA THR A 395 -1.22 1.78 -11.31
C THR A 395 -2.34 0.76 -11.14
N LEU A 396 -2.40 -0.32 -11.92
CA LEU A 396 -3.56 -1.23 -11.96
C LEU A 396 -4.02 -1.67 -10.56
N ILE A 397 -3.12 -2.26 -9.78
CA ILE A 397 -3.47 -2.81 -8.47
C ILE A 397 -3.69 -1.69 -7.46
N SER A 398 -2.76 -0.74 -7.41
CA SER A 398 -2.74 0.35 -6.41
C SER A 398 -3.95 1.28 -6.54
N THR A 399 -4.37 1.59 -7.77
CA THR A 399 -5.57 2.39 -8.05
C THR A 399 -6.85 1.66 -7.70
N VAL A 400 -6.98 0.37 -7.99
CA VAL A 400 -8.19 -0.42 -7.68
C VAL A 400 -8.39 -0.47 -6.17
N LEU A 401 -7.34 -0.88 -5.43
CA LEU A 401 -7.40 -0.96 -3.97
C LEU A 401 -7.56 0.42 -3.33
N GLY A 402 -6.79 1.41 -3.81
CA GLY A 402 -6.90 2.79 -3.37
C GLY A 402 -8.28 3.39 -3.63
N SER A 403 -8.91 3.07 -4.76
CA SER A 403 -10.28 3.50 -5.09
C SER A 403 -11.30 2.91 -4.12
N GLY A 404 -11.06 1.68 -3.65
CA GLY A 404 -11.83 1.09 -2.56
C GLY A 404 -11.74 1.91 -1.27
N CYS A 405 -10.53 2.31 -0.88
CA CYS A 405 -10.29 3.18 0.28
C CYS A 405 -10.96 4.56 0.11
N ALA A 406 -10.73 5.21 -1.04
CA ALA A 406 -11.30 6.51 -1.38
C ALA A 406 -12.83 6.49 -1.39
N ALA A 407 -13.45 5.42 -1.89
CA ALA A 407 -14.89 5.23 -1.85
C ALA A 407 -15.44 5.16 -0.42
N LEU A 408 -14.75 4.48 0.51
CA LEU A 408 -15.15 4.45 1.92
C LEU A 408 -15.03 5.83 2.57
N MET A 409 -13.94 6.55 2.29
CA MET A 409 -13.75 7.92 2.78
C MET A 409 -14.85 8.86 2.26
N GLY A 410 -15.14 8.83 0.95
CA GLY A 410 -16.21 9.63 0.34
C GLY A 410 -17.59 9.31 0.90
N ALA A 411 -17.91 8.03 1.10
CA ALA A 411 -19.16 7.60 1.72
C ALA A 411 -19.27 8.06 3.20
N GLY A 412 -18.17 7.98 3.94
CA GLY A 412 -18.06 8.44 5.33
C GLY A 412 -18.27 9.95 5.46
N ALA A 413 -17.56 10.75 4.65
CA ALA A 413 -17.68 12.20 4.61
C ALA A 413 -19.11 12.63 4.25
N ALA A 414 -19.70 12.05 3.20
CA ALA A 414 -21.09 12.33 2.83
C ALA A 414 -22.09 11.92 3.92
N GLY A 415 -21.80 10.84 4.66
CA GLY A 415 -22.59 10.43 5.83
C GLY A 415 -22.54 11.47 6.95
N LEU A 416 -21.35 11.98 7.27
CA LEU A 416 -21.13 13.00 8.29
C LEU A 416 -21.84 14.32 7.91
N VAL A 417 -21.66 14.81 6.69
CA VAL A 417 -22.33 16.02 6.18
C VAL A 417 -23.85 15.90 6.25
N ARG A 418 -24.41 14.74 5.88
CA ARG A 418 -25.86 14.48 5.99
C ARG A 418 -26.36 14.47 7.44
N ARG A 419 -25.58 13.92 8.37
CA ARG A 419 -25.92 13.93 9.81
C ARG A 419 -25.91 15.35 10.37
N LEU A 420 -24.91 16.15 10.01
CA LEU A 420 -24.80 17.55 10.44
C LEU A 420 -25.95 18.41 9.88
N ARG A 421 -26.29 18.24 8.60
CA ARG A 421 -27.44 18.94 7.97
C ARG A 421 -28.79 18.49 8.53
N GLY A 422 -28.94 17.20 8.86
CA GLY A 422 -30.16 16.65 9.46
C GLY A 422 -30.44 17.20 10.86
N ARG A 423 -29.40 17.39 11.70
CA ARG A 423 -29.56 17.98 13.03
C ARG A 423 -30.12 19.40 12.98
N ARG A 424 -29.66 20.25 12.04
CA ARG A 424 -30.16 21.63 11.91
C ARG A 424 -31.66 21.71 11.57
N ARG A 425 -32.23 20.73 10.87
CA ARG A 425 -33.68 20.71 10.58
C ARG A 425 -34.54 20.22 11.74
N GLY A 426 -33.98 19.42 12.66
CA GLY A 426 -34.71 18.90 13.82
C GLY A 426 -34.67 19.82 15.04
N SER A 427 -33.88 20.90 15.00
CA SER A 427 -33.70 21.84 16.12
C SER A 427 -34.46 23.16 15.94
N LEU A 428 -35.18 23.36 14.83
CA LEU A 428 -36.23 24.37 14.82
C LEU A 428 -37.31 23.85 15.76
N PRO A 429 -37.54 24.48 16.93
CA PRO A 429 -38.63 24.09 17.81
C PRO A 429 -39.87 24.08 16.95
N ALA A 430 -40.54 22.93 16.86
CA ALA A 430 -41.88 22.87 16.31
C ALA A 430 -42.64 24.00 17.02
N ALA A 431 -42.98 25.05 16.27
CA ALA A 431 -43.72 26.18 16.81
C ALA A 431 -44.84 25.57 17.63
N ALA A 432 -44.81 25.85 18.94
CA ALA A 432 -45.74 25.26 19.88
C ALA A 432 -47.13 25.38 19.24
N PRO A 433 -47.91 24.29 19.15
CA PRO A 433 -49.26 24.38 18.61
C PRO A 433 -49.94 25.52 19.36
N VAL A 434 -50.26 26.59 18.61
CA VAL A 434 -50.97 27.74 19.16
C VAL A 434 -52.17 27.15 19.89
N PRO A 435 -52.31 27.34 21.21
CA PRO A 435 -53.45 26.79 21.93
C PRO A 435 -54.70 27.34 21.23
N ALA A 436 -55.47 26.43 20.65
CA ALA A 436 -56.76 26.75 20.08
C ALA A 436 -57.60 27.33 21.21
N SER A 437 -57.74 28.65 21.18
CA SER A 437 -58.71 29.37 21.98
C SER A 437 -60.09 28.81 21.64
N THR A 438 -60.67 28.13 22.63
CA THR A 438 -62.07 27.74 22.75
C THR A 438 -62.97 28.93 22.39
N PRO A 439 -64.07 28.69 21.66
CA PRO A 439 -65.33 29.09 22.26
C PRO A 439 -66.41 28.02 22.17
N ALA A 440 -67.18 27.99 23.25
CA ALA A 440 -68.60 27.69 23.35
C ALA A 440 -69.09 26.24 23.16
N LEU A 441 -69.61 25.75 24.29
CA LEU A 441 -70.57 24.66 24.46
C LEU A 441 -71.66 24.62 23.36
N VAL A 442 -71.89 23.43 22.81
CA VAL A 442 -73.24 22.98 22.40
C VAL A 442 -73.37 21.50 22.79
N PRO A 443 -74.29 21.15 23.70
CA PRO A 443 -74.65 19.77 23.95
C PRO A 443 -75.92 19.43 23.17
N THR A 444 -75.83 18.52 22.21
CA THR A 444 -77.01 17.80 21.72
C THR A 444 -76.67 16.37 21.39
N SER A 445 -77.38 15.51 22.10
CA SER A 445 -77.59 14.08 21.99
C SER A 445 -77.93 13.56 20.58
N VAL A 446 -77.66 12.26 20.40
CA VAL A 446 -78.50 11.20 19.77
C VAL A 446 -77.67 10.30 18.81
N PRO A 447 -77.87 8.96 18.84
CA PRO A 447 -77.04 7.98 18.15
C PRO A 447 -77.60 7.66 16.75
N SER A 448 -76.73 7.30 15.82
CA SER A 448 -77.16 6.55 14.63
C SER A 448 -75.99 5.81 13.99
N GLU A 449 -76.05 4.50 14.15
CA GLU A 449 -75.30 3.49 13.45
C GLU A 449 -75.65 3.54 11.96
N ALA A 450 -74.66 3.83 11.11
CA ALA A 450 -74.82 3.80 9.65
C ALA A 450 -73.84 2.79 9.04
N PRO A 451 -74.26 2.00 8.02
CA PRO A 451 -73.48 0.89 7.51
C PRO A 451 -72.35 1.39 6.59
N VAL A 452 -71.16 0.81 6.78
CA VAL A 452 -70.01 0.97 5.89
C VAL A 452 -70.34 0.37 4.51
N PRO A 453 -70.26 1.13 3.40
CA PRO A 453 -70.52 0.58 2.07
C PRO A 453 -69.39 -0.37 1.60
N PRO A 454 -69.71 -1.38 0.77
CA PRO A 454 -68.73 -2.29 0.23
C PRO A 454 -67.77 -1.55 -0.71
N SER A 455 -66.47 -1.65 -0.40
CA SER A 455 -65.39 -1.17 -1.24
C SER A 455 -65.45 -1.82 -2.63
N ALA A 456 -65.64 -1.00 -3.66
CA ALA A 456 -65.65 -1.39 -5.06
C ALA A 456 -64.35 -2.11 -5.48
N PRO A 457 -64.42 -3.04 -6.44
CA PRO A 457 -63.25 -3.73 -6.99
C PRO A 457 -62.33 -2.74 -7.72
N VAL A 458 -61.07 -2.70 -7.28
CA VAL A 458 -59.99 -1.95 -7.92
C VAL A 458 -59.81 -2.47 -9.36
N PRO A 459 -59.90 -1.62 -10.40
CA PRO A 459 -59.76 -2.06 -11.78
C PRO A 459 -58.35 -2.61 -12.04
N ALA A 460 -58.30 -3.80 -12.62
CA ALA A 460 -57.08 -4.45 -13.08
C ALA A 460 -56.37 -3.54 -14.10
N ALA A 461 -55.16 -3.09 -13.75
CA ALA A 461 -54.34 -2.27 -14.60
C ALA A 461 -54.02 -3.01 -15.93
N PRO A 462 -53.96 -2.29 -17.06
CA PRO A 462 -53.74 -2.90 -18.37
C PRO A 462 -52.37 -3.56 -18.45
N VAL A 463 -52.37 -4.82 -18.90
CA VAL A 463 -51.18 -5.60 -19.25
C VAL A 463 -50.49 -4.93 -20.45
N ARG A 464 -49.54 -4.06 -20.14
CA ARG A 464 -48.72 -3.36 -21.13
C ARG A 464 -47.72 -4.36 -21.74
N ARG A 465 -48.09 -4.98 -22.87
CA ARG A 465 -47.17 -5.75 -23.72
C ARG A 465 -46.02 -4.85 -24.14
N ARG A 466 -44.81 -5.12 -23.67
CA ARG A 466 -43.60 -4.39 -24.05
C ARG A 466 -42.96 -5.03 -25.30
N PRO A 467 -42.53 -4.24 -26.29
CA PRO A 467 -41.87 -4.76 -27.48
C PRO A 467 -40.47 -5.33 -27.13
N LEU A 468 -40.14 -6.45 -27.77
CA LEU A 468 -38.99 -7.32 -27.54
C LEU A 468 -37.67 -6.83 -28.14
N LEU A 469 -37.54 -5.55 -28.51
CA LEU A 469 -36.35 -5.01 -29.18
C LEU A 469 -35.68 -3.88 -28.37
N PRO A 470 -34.90 -4.22 -27.32
CA PRO A 470 -33.66 -3.47 -27.07
C PRO A 470 -32.50 -4.34 -26.53
N VAL A 471 -32.57 -5.67 -26.66
CA VAL A 471 -31.56 -6.58 -26.08
C VAL A 471 -30.26 -6.61 -26.89
N ILE A 472 -30.31 -6.36 -28.20
CA ILE A 472 -29.15 -6.51 -29.11
C ILE A 472 -28.13 -5.35 -28.95
N VAL A 473 -28.57 -4.14 -28.61
CA VAL A 473 -27.66 -2.97 -28.47
C VAL A 473 -26.80 -3.06 -27.20
N GLY A 474 -27.26 -3.74 -26.14
CA GLY A 474 -26.52 -3.85 -24.88
C GLY A 474 -25.39 -4.87 -24.87
N VAL A 475 -25.44 -5.87 -25.76
CA VAL A 475 -24.43 -6.93 -25.87
C VAL A 475 -23.19 -6.43 -26.62
N VAL A 476 -23.39 -5.59 -27.65
CA VAL A 476 -22.29 -5.00 -28.43
C VAL A 476 -21.43 -4.03 -27.59
N THR A 477 -22.03 -3.27 -26.65
CA THR A 477 -21.24 -2.37 -25.78
C THR A 477 -20.46 -3.09 -24.68
N VAL A 478 -20.92 -4.27 -24.24
CA VAL A 478 -20.23 -5.08 -23.23
C VAL A 478 -19.07 -5.87 -23.86
N LEU A 479 -19.21 -6.31 -25.11
CA LEU A 479 -18.12 -6.92 -25.88
C LEU A 479 -17.06 -5.89 -26.31
N ALA A 480 -17.45 -4.66 -26.67
CA ALA A 480 -16.50 -3.58 -27.01
C ALA A 480 -15.65 -3.10 -25.82
N LEU A 481 -16.14 -3.23 -24.57
CA LEU A 481 -15.41 -2.84 -23.35
C LEU A 481 -14.75 -4.03 -22.64
N GLY A 482 -15.29 -5.24 -22.77
CA GLY A 482 -14.74 -6.46 -22.16
C GLY A 482 -13.65 -7.14 -23.00
N GLY A 483 -13.74 -7.08 -24.33
CA GLY A 483 -12.76 -7.64 -25.25
C GLY A 483 -11.35 -7.08 -25.07
N PRO A 484 -11.17 -5.73 -25.08
CA PRO A 484 -9.86 -5.13 -24.86
C PRO A 484 -9.28 -5.43 -23.48
N ALA A 485 -10.10 -5.52 -22.42
CA ALA A 485 -9.62 -5.81 -21.07
C ALA A 485 -9.15 -7.27 -20.89
N VAL A 486 -9.82 -8.23 -21.55
CA VAL A 486 -9.40 -9.64 -21.54
C VAL A 486 -8.20 -9.85 -22.47
N VAL A 487 -8.14 -9.15 -23.61
CA VAL A 487 -6.97 -9.19 -24.52
C VAL A 487 -5.76 -8.50 -23.91
N LEU A 488 -5.91 -7.37 -23.19
CA LEU A 488 -4.81 -6.76 -22.42
C LEU A 488 -4.34 -7.68 -21.28
N ALA A 489 -5.27 -8.26 -20.51
CA ALA A 489 -4.90 -9.18 -19.43
C ALA A 489 -4.17 -10.42 -19.97
N ALA A 490 -4.63 -10.98 -21.11
CA ALA A 490 -3.97 -12.11 -21.77
C ALA A 490 -2.60 -11.71 -22.36
N ALA A 491 -2.47 -10.54 -22.99
CA ALA A 491 -1.22 -10.04 -23.58
C ALA A 491 -0.15 -9.74 -22.52
N VAL A 492 -0.55 -9.21 -21.35
CA VAL A 492 0.35 -8.97 -20.21
C VAL A 492 0.82 -10.29 -19.58
N THR A 493 -0.03 -11.33 -19.52
CA THR A 493 0.35 -12.64 -18.95
C THR A 493 1.09 -13.57 -19.91
N THR A 494 1.04 -13.31 -21.23
CA THR A 494 1.65 -14.19 -22.26
C THR A 494 2.86 -13.59 -22.93
N SER A 495 3.25 -12.36 -22.60
CA SER A 495 4.52 -11.80 -23.05
C SER A 495 5.66 -12.58 -22.38
N PRO A 496 6.50 -13.31 -23.13
CA PRO A 496 7.69 -13.90 -22.54
C PRO A 496 8.52 -12.77 -21.94
N ALA A 497 8.87 -12.90 -20.66
CA ALA A 497 9.73 -11.94 -19.99
C ALA A 497 10.92 -11.63 -20.92
N PRO A 498 11.17 -10.35 -21.27
CA PRO A 498 12.35 -10.01 -22.04
C PRO A 498 13.54 -10.53 -21.24
N SER A 499 14.35 -11.38 -21.86
CA SER A 499 15.58 -11.86 -21.25
C SER A 499 16.32 -10.66 -20.67
N PRO A 500 16.80 -10.72 -19.42
CA PRO A 500 17.58 -9.61 -18.88
C PRO A 500 18.70 -9.33 -19.87
N VAL A 501 18.72 -8.11 -20.41
CA VAL A 501 19.84 -7.62 -21.20
C VAL A 501 21.03 -7.70 -20.26
N ALA A 502 21.79 -8.79 -20.40
CA ALA A 502 23.00 -9.01 -19.66
C ALA A 502 23.97 -7.92 -20.12
N PHE A 503 24.06 -6.86 -19.33
CA PHE A 503 25.17 -5.94 -19.39
C PHE A 503 26.40 -6.74 -18.95
N ARG A 504 27.02 -7.45 -19.89
CA ARG A 504 28.23 -8.22 -19.70
C ARG A 504 29.37 -7.19 -19.69
N PRO A 505 29.97 -6.85 -18.53
CA PRO A 505 31.21 -6.09 -18.55
C PRO A 505 32.22 -7.02 -19.21
N ARG A 506 32.84 -6.55 -20.28
CA ARG A 506 33.95 -7.22 -20.96
C ARG A 506 35.15 -7.22 -20.01
N GLN A 507 35.19 -8.17 -19.08
CA GLN A 507 36.39 -8.51 -18.33
C GLN A 507 37.29 -9.33 -19.25
N GLY A 508 38.43 -8.74 -19.60
CA GLY A 508 39.49 -9.39 -20.35
C GLY A 508 40.00 -10.61 -19.61
N ALA A 509 40.19 -11.68 -20.38
CA ALA A 509 40.77 -12.92 -19.94
C ALA A 509 42.26 -12.76 -19.58
N ALA A 510 42.60 -13.18 -18.36
CA ALA A 510 43.88 -13.73 -17.93
C ALA A 510 43.54 -14.49 -16.64
N GLY A 511 43.44 -15.81 -16.59
CA GLY A 511 44.47 -16.78 -16.95
C GLY A 511 45.04 -17.32 -15.63
N ALA A 512 44.55 -18.46 -15.15
CA ALA A 512 45.26 -19.38 -14.26
C ALA A 512 44.39 -20.62 -13.99
N ASP A 513 44.83 -21.73 -14.57
CA ASP A 513 44.44 -23.09 -14.21
C ASP A 513 44.61 -23.35 -12.71
N MET A 514 43.58 -23.87 -12.06
CA MET A 514 43.73 -24.55 -10.78
C MET A 514 43.03 -25.90 -10.83
N LYS A 515 43.84 -26.92 -11.08
CA LYS A 515 43.51 -28.33 -11.20
C LYS A 515 43.11 -28.85 -9.82
N GLU A 516 41.83 -29.13 -9.63
CA GLU A 516 41.26 -29.74 -8.43
C GLU A 516 41.73 -31.19 -8.33
N LYS A 517 42.60 -31.47 -7.36
CA LYS A 517 43.10 -32.80 -7.04
C LYS A 517 42.40 -33.29 -5.78
N ALA A 518 41.57 -34.33 -5.91
CA ALA A 518 40.96 -35.02 -4.79
C ALA A 518 42.05 -35.64 -3.88
N PRO A 519 41.91 -35.61 -2.55
CA PRO A 519 42.76 -36.40 -1.67
C PRO A 519 42.13 -37.75 -1.36
N ASP A 520 42.98 -38.78 -1.48
CA ASP A 520 42.77 -40.17 -1.15
C ASP A 520 42.29 -40.39 0.29
N GLU A 521 41.41 -41.39 0.42
CA GLU A 521 41.01 -42.03 1.66
C GLU A 521 42.21 -42.76 2.27
N GLY A 522 42.73 -42.22 3.38
CA GLY A 522 43.82 -42.80 4.17
C GLY A 522 43.41 -42.91 5.63
N GLU A 523 42.85 -44.07 5.96
CA GLU A 523 42.50 -44.57 7.29
C GLU A 523 43.71 -44.60 8.24
N VAL A 524 43.67 -43.83 9.33
CA VAL A 524 44.51 -44.09 10.52
C VAL A 524 43.71 -43.81 11.79
N ALA A 525 43.39 -44.88 12.49
CA ALA A 525 42.88 -44.87 13.85
C ALA A 525 43.95 -44.36 14.83
N GLY A 526 43.64 -43.34 15.63
CA GLY A 526 44.53 -42.89 16.69
C GLY A 526 44.07 -41.68 17.50
N LYS A 527 43.74 -41.94 18.79
CA LYS A 527 43.50 -41.04 19.94
C LYS A 527 42.16 -40.28 20.02
N PRO A 528 41.48 -40.29 21.19
CA PRO A 528 40.39 -39.37 21.50
C PRO A 528 40.97 -37.98 21.77
N GLY A 529 41.30 -37.26 20.70
CA GLY A 529 41.66 -35.85 20.75
C GLY A 529 40.44 -34.99 21.11
N ARG A 530 40.65 -33.99 21.98
CA ARG A 530 39.68 -32.93 22.31
C ARG A 530 38.79 -32.62 21.11
N GLY A 531 37.51 -32.95 21.24
CA GLY A 531 36.53 -32.84 20.16
C GLY A 531 36.59 -31.48 19.49
N SER A 532 37.10 -31.44 18.27
CA SER A 532 36.94 -30.32 17.36
C SER A 532 35.45 -30.05 17.28
N SER A 533 35.01 -28.92 17.84
CA SER A 533 33.61 -28.50 17.79
C SER A 533 33.24 -28.42 16.32
N ALA A 534 32.42 -29.37 15.85
CA ALA A 534 32.05 -29.47 14.46
C ALA A 534 31.53 -28.10 13.99
N ALA A 535 32.11 -27.59 12.89
CA ALA A 535 31.76 -26.28 12.38
C ALA A 535 30.22 -26.17 12.22
N PRO A 536 29.59 -25.08 12.69
CA PRO A 536 28.15 -24.93 12.61
C PRO A 536 27.66 -25.09 11.17
N SER A 537 26.57 -25.84 11.00
CA SER A 537 25.98 -26.06 9.67
C SER A 537 25.69 -24.71 8.98
N PRO A 538 25.80 -24.62 7.64
CA PRO A 538 25.53 -23.36 6.91
C PRO A 538 24.18 -22.73 7.26
N ARG A 539 23.17 -23.57 7.45
CA ARG A 539 21.83 -23.15 7.89
C ARG A 539 21.85 -22.53 9.28
N LEU A 540 22.55 -23.13 10.25
CA LEU A 540 22.67 -22.59 11.60
C LEU A 540 23.42 -21.24 11.59
N ARG A 541 24.47 -21.09 10.77
CA ARG A 541 25.19 -19.81 10.62
C ARG A 541 24.30 -18.71 10.04
N ALA A 542 23.50 -19.01 9.03
CA ALA A 542 22.52 -18.06 8.49
C ALA A 542 21.50 -17.63 9.56
N TRP A 543 21.01 -18.57 10.36
CA TRP A 543 20.12 -18.30 11.50
C TRP A 543 20.75 -17.36 12.53
N GLN A 544 21.99 -17.64 12.93
CA GLN A 544 22.70 -16.79 13.88
C GLN A 544 22.93 -15.39 13.29
N THR A 545 23.29 -15.29 12.01
CA THR A 545 23.52 -14.02 11.32
C THR A 545 22.24 -13.18 11.23
N TRP A 546 21.10 -13.82 10.93
CA TRP A 546 19.80 -13.15 10.94
C TRP A 546 19.42 -12.65 12.34
N ALA A 547 19.61 -13.50 13.37
CA ALA A 547 19.32 -13.13 14.75
C ALA A 547 20.19 -11.96 15.25
N TRP A 548 21.48 -11.94 14.87
CA TRP A 548 22.38 -10.83 15.14
C TRP A 548 21.88 -9.52 14.50
N MET A 549 21.42 -9.59 13.25
CA MET A 549 20.94 -8.44 12.52
C MET A 549 19.62 -7.88 13.10
N ASP A 550 18.64 -8.74 13.38
CA ASP A 550 17.35 -8.34 13.98
C ASP A 550 17.51 -7.91 15.46
N GLY A 551 18.43 -8.54 16.19
CA GLY A 551 18.71 -8.26 17.60
C GLY A 551 19.42 -6.93 17.87
N GLY A 552 19.99 -6.28 16.86
CA GLY A 552 20.65 -4.98 17.03
C GLY A 552 21.54 -4.54 15.88
N GLY A 553 22.09 -5.47 15.09
CA GLY A 553 22.99 -5.13 13.99
C GLY A 553 22.38 -4.13 12.98
N ALA A 554 21.11 -4.31 12.61
CA ALA A 554 20.40 -3.37 11.73
C ALA A 554 20.20 -1.99 12.38
N ARG A 555 19.97 -1.93 13.70
CA ARG A 555 19.79 -0.67 14.43
C ARG A 555 21.11 0.12 14.47
N HIS A 556 22.22 -0.54 14.75
CA HIS A 556 23.54 0.07 14.75
C HIS A 556 23.92 0.62 13.36
N MET A 557 23.67 -0.17 12.31
CA MET A 557 23.86 0.31 10.93
C MET A 557 22.98 1.53 10.61
N GLN A 558 21.73 1.56 11.08
CA GLN A 558 20.85 2.73 10.93
C GLN A 558 21.38 3.97 11.68
N GLN A 559 21.95 3.80 12.87
CA GLN A 559 22.55 4.89 13.65
C GLN A 559 23.78 5.49 12.94
N ILE A 560 24.67 4.63 12.44
CA ILE A 560 25.81 5.05 11.60
C ILE A 560 25.31 5.81 10.37
N ASN A 561 24.37 5.24 9.61
CA ASN A 561 23.78 5.90 8.43
C ASN A 561 23.22 7.29 8.77
N ARG A 562 22.50 7.41 9.89
CA ARG A 562 21.95 8.69 10.33
C ARG A 562 23.06 9.71 10.64
N ALA A 563 24.13 9.30 11.31
CA ALA A 563 25.27 10.17 11.61
C ALA A 563 26.00 10.61 10.35
N VAL A 564 26.21 9.70 9.38
CA VAL A 564 26.81 10.02 8.07
C VAL A 564 25.93 10.97 7.27
N LEU A 565 24.62 10.76 7.23
CA LEU A 565 23.68 11.66 6.54
C LEU A 565 23.68 13.06 7.17
N ALA A 566 23.76 13.16 8.50
CA ALA A 566 23.89 14.45 9.18
C ALA A 566 25.20 15.16 8.83
N LEU A 567 26.32 14.43 8.77
CA LEU A 567 27.60 14.96 8.29
C LEU A 567 27.53 15.43 6.83
N ASN A 568 26.96 14.61 5.94
CA ASN A 568 26.80 14.94 4.52
C ASN A 568 25.91 16.17 4.31
N SER A 569 24.82 16.29 5.06
CA SER A 569 23.95 17.47 5.05
C SER A 569 24.74 18.76 5.39
N GLN A 570 25.64 18.69 6.37
CA GLN A 570 26.51 19.82 6.71
C GLN A 570 27.56 20.12 5.62
N ILE A 571 28.08 19.10 4.92
CA ILE A 571 28.98 19.28 3.76
C ILE A 571 28.23 20.04 2.65
N VAL A 572 27.03 19.60 2.28
CA VAL A 572 26.21 20.23 1.24
C VAL A 572 25.84 21.66 1.63
N LYS A 573 25.41 21.87 2.88
CA LYS A 573 25.12 23.21 3.42
C LYS A 573 26.33 24.14 3.36
N THR A 574 27.51 23.63 3.69
CA THR A 574 28.77 24.38 3.59
C THR A 574 29.05 24.71 2.14
N ALA A 575 29.06 23.72 1.24
CA ALA A 575 29.34 23.91 -0.18
C ALA A 575 28.39 24.90 -0.90
N ALA A 576 27.18 25.08 -0.40
CA ALA A 576 26.20 26.05 -0.90
C ALA A 576 26.45 27.50 -0.45
N GLN A 577 27.36 27.74 0.51
CA GLN A 577 27.69 29.09 0.96
C GLN A 577 28.46 29.87 -0.12
N LYS A 578 28.39 31.21 -0.04
CA LYS A 578 29.12 32.10 -0.93
C LYS A 578 30.63 31.88 -0.77
N ARG A 579 31.32 31.71 -1.90
CA ARG A 579 32.78 31.62 -1.93
C ARG A 579 33.43 32.98 -1.69
N ASP A 580 34.57 32.99 -1.02
CA ASP A 580 35.40 34.19 -0.86
C ASP A 580 36.12 34.56 -2.18
N ALA A 581 36.94 35.62 -2.15
CA ALA A 581 37.69 36.10 -3.32
C ALA A 581 38.69 35.04 -3.84
N GLU A 582 39.14 34.16 -2.95
CA GLU A 582 40.04 33.04 -3.21
C GLU A 582 39.30 31.77 -3.68
N GLY A 583 37.97 31.83 -3.79
CA GLY A 583 37.13 30.71 -4.23
C GLY A 583 36.92 29.62 -3.16
N LYS A 584 37.31 29.86 -1.90
CA LYS A 584 37.13 28.98 -0.76
C LYS A 584 35.79 29.22 -0.08
N VAL A 585 35.41 28.28 0.78
CA VAL A 585 34.16 28.32 1.54
C VAL A 585 34.49 28.14 3.02
N TYR A 586 33.90 28.98 3.87
CA TYR A 586 34.09 28.88 5.31
C TYR A 586 33.35 27.67 5.88
N ALA A 587 34.09 26.74 6.48
CA ALA A 587 33.52 25.60 7.19
C ALA A 587 33.32 25.94 8.68
N ASP A 588 32.15 25.61 9.22
CA ASP A 588 31.91 25.70 10.67
C ASP A 588 32.64 24.53 11.37
N ASP A 589 33.89 24.78 11.77
CA ASP A 589 34.77 23.80 12.44
C ASP A 589 34.09 23.13 13.63
N LYS A 590 33.30 23.89 14.42
CA LYS A 590 32.62 23.36 15.61
C LYS A 590 31.48 22.42 15.23
N ALA A 591 30.71 22.75 14.20
CA ALA A 591 29.67 21.87 13.68
C ALA A 591 30.26 20.56 13.13
N PHE A 592 31.32 20.64 12.32
CA PHE A 592 31.98 19.44 11.79
C PHE A 592 32.62 18.59 12.88
N HIS A 593 33.31 19.21 13.85
CA HIS A 593 33.87 18.51 14.99
C HIS A 593 32.80 17.71 15.76
N ARG A 594 31.65 18.32 16.03
CA ARG A 594 30.52 17.66 16.71
C ARG A 594 29.96 16.50 15.89
N LEU A 595 29.75 16.69 14.60
CA LEU A 595 29.17 15.65 13.73
C LEU A 595 30.13 14.46 13.55
N CYS A 596 31.43 14.72 13.39
CA CYS A 596 32.45 13.67 13.32
C CYS A 596 32.60 12.92 14.65
N ALA A 597 32.48 13.61 15.80
CA ALA A 597 32.45 12.97 17.12
C ALA A 597 31.21 12.07 17.31
N VAL A 598 30.04 12.51 16.84
CA VAL A 598 28.83 11.68 16.87
C VAL A 598 29.01 10.42 16.01
N LEU A 599 29.56 10.57 14.80
CA LEU A 599 29.84 9.42 13.93
C LEU A 599 30.81 8.44 14.57
N GLU A 600 31.93 8.93 15.13
CA GLU A 600 32.90 8.08 15.85
C GLU A 600 32.23 7.33 17.00
N LYS A 601 31.40 8.01 17.81
CA LYS A 601 30.66 7.40 18.91
C LYS A 601 29.72 6.27 18.44
N GLU A 602 28.95 6.48 17.37
CA GLU A 602 28.05 5.44 16.86
C GLU A 602 28.82 4.24 16.28
N VAL A 603 29.98 4.49 15.67
CA VAL A 603 30.89 3.43 15.20
C VAL A 603 31.49 2.65 16.37
N ASP A 604 31.90 3.32 17.44
CA ASP A 604 32.41 2.68 18.66
C ASP A 604 31.34 1.82 19.33
N ALA A 605 30.12 2.34 19.48
CA ALA A 605 28.98 1.57 19.99
C ALA A 605 28.66 0.34 19.12
N THR A 606 28.97 0.39 17.83
CA THR A 606 28.78 -0.73 16.90
C THR A 606 29.92 -1.75 16.98
N LEU A 607 31.17 -1.29 17.17
CA LEU A 607 32.33 -2.16 17.40
C LEU A 607 32.24 -2.90 18.75
N GLU A 608 31.60 -2.29 19.75
CA GLU A 608 31.33 -2.89 21.06
C GLU A 608 30.13 -3.87 21.05
N TYR A 609 29.34 -3.89 19.96
CA TYR A 609 28.24 -4.84 19.80
C TYR A 609 28.77 -6.27 19.57
N PHE A 610 27.88 -7.26 19.63
CA PHE A 610 28.25 -8.66 19.38
C PHE A 610 28.94 -8.82 18.01
N PRO A 611 29.92 -9.74 17.87
CA PRO A 611 30.55 -10.03 16.58
C PRO A 611 29.57 -10.71 15.63
N VAL A 612 29.81 -10.57 14.33
CA VAL A 612 29.03 -11.26 13.30
C VAL A 612 29.32 -12.75 13.38
N PRO A 613 28.31 -13.64 13.46
CA PRO A 613 28.53 -15.08 13.67
C PRO A 613 29.38 -15.80 12.60
N ALA A 614 29.46 -15.23 11.39
CA ALA A 614 30.32 -15.73 10.32
C ALA A 614 31.67 -15.00 10.35
N GLN A 615 32.75 -15.69 10.74
CA GLN A 615 34.08 -15.11 10.93
C GLN A 615 34.60 -14.30 9.74
N ASN A 616 34.38 -14.77 8.51
CA ASN A 616 34.80 -14.07 7.30
C ASN A 616 34.02 -12.76 7.07
N LEU A 617 32.76 -12.71 7.50
CA LEU A 617 31.94 -11.49 7.42
C LEU A 617 32.25 -10.55 8.59
N ASP A 618 32.56 -11.09 9.77
CA ASP A 618 32.95 -10.32 10.95
C ASP A 618 34.25 -9.55 10.74
N ALA A 619 35.26 -10.20 10.14
CA ALA A 619 36.52 -9.54 9.81
C ALA A 619 36.29 -8.36 8.86
N ALA A 620 35.57 -8.58 7.75
CA ALA A 620 35.26 -7.53 6.78
C ALA A 620 34.43 -6.38 7.39
N TRP A 621 33.46 -6.71 8.23
CA TRP A 621 32.63 -5.75 8.95
C TRP A 621 33.45 -4.91 9.94
N SER A 622 34.22 -5.56 10.80
CA SER A 622 35.04 -4.91 11.81
C SER A 622 36.17 -4.07 11.20
N ASP A 623 36.79 -4.53 10.10
CA ASP A 623 37.78 -3.76 9.35
C ASP A 623 37.16 -2.50 8.74
N ALA A 624 35.97 -2.62 8.13
CA ALA A 624 35.26 -1.47 7.55
C ALA A 624 34.88 -0.44 8.63
N LEU A 625 34.40 -0.90 9.79
CA LEU A 625 34.09 -0.02 10.93
C LEU A 625 35.34 0.64 11.50
N ARG A 626 36.47 -0.07 11.63
CA ARG A 626 37.74 0.51 12.08
C ARG A 626 38.23 1.61 11.13
N GLN A 627 38.09 1.43 9.82
CA GLN A 627 38.39 2.47 8.84
C GLN A 627 37.45 3.68 8.97
N LEU A 628 36.16 3.45 9.18
CA LEU A 628 35.18 4.53 9.36
C LEU A 628 35.46 5.33 10.64
N ARG A 629 35.83 4.64 11.73
CA ARG A 629 36.30 5.25 12.98
C ARG A 629 37.54 6.11 12.74
N GLY A 630 38.53 5.59 12.01
CA GLY A 630 39.74 6.32 11.62
C GLY A 630 39.43 7.63 10.89
N GLY A 631 38.60 7.57 9.85
CA GLY A 631 38.16 8.75 9.11
C GLY A 631 37.39 9.75 9.97
N ALA A 632 36.48 9.28 10.83
CA ALA A 632 35.71 10.15 11.73
C ALA A 632 36.61 10.86 12.75
N ARG A 633 37.56 10.14 13.36
CA ARG A 633 38.53 10.69 14.31
C ARG A 633 39.51 11.66 13.65
N ASN A 634 39.96 11.36 12.44
CA ASN A 634 40.78 12.27 11.63
C ASN A 634 40.02 13.56 11.30
N CYS A 635 38.74 13.46 10.94
CA CYS A 635 37.88 14.64 10.75
C CYS A 635 37.77 15.47 12.04
N GLN A 636 37.54 14.82 13.19
CA GLN A 636 37.38 15.48 14.47
C GLN A 636 38.66 16.23 14.90
N THR A 637 39.83 15.60 14.73
CA THR A 637 41.13 16.17 15.13
C THR A 637 41.61 17.29 14.22
N VAL A 638 41.26 17.27 12.93
CA VAL A 638 41.64 18.34 12.01
C VAL A 638 40.81 19.62 12.21
N THR A 639 39.53 19.47 12.58
CA THR A 639 38.62 20.60 12.82
C THR A 639 38.94 21.33 14.12
N ILE A 640 39.21 20.59 15.20
CA ILE A 640 39.69 21.17 16.47
C ILE A 640 40.86 20.32 16.97
N PRO A 641 42.12 20.77 16.78
CA PRO A 641 43.28 20.01 17.22
C PRO A 641 43.31 19.92 18.75
N PRO A 642 43.79 18.78 19.30
CA PRO A 642 43.98 18.64 20.74
C PRO A 642 44.99 19.69 21.25
N LYS A 643 44.82 20.13 22.50
CA LYS A 643 45.75 21.06 23.15
C LYS A 643 47.18 20.51 23.07
N GLY A 644 48.12 21.30 22.53
CA GLY A 644 49.52 20.90 22.35
C GLY A 644 49.82 20.18 21.02
N GLY A 645 48.85 20.05 20.11
CA GLY A 645 49.11 19.58 18.75
C GLY A 645 49.98 20.57 17.95
N PRO A 646 50.76 20.09 16.95
CA PRO A 646 51.59 20.97 16.13
C PRO A 646 50.75 22.02 15.41
N HIS A 647 51.25 23.26 15.36
CA HIS A 647 50.63 24.32 14.57
C HIS A 647 50.66 23.95 13.09
N ARG A 648 49.48 23.72 12.50
CA ARG A 648 49.31 23.47 11.07
C ARG A 648 48.87 24.73 10.36
N THR A 649 49.42 24.93 9.16
CA THR A 649 48.96 26.02 8.28
C THR A 649 47.50 25.78 7.88
N GLU A 650 46.77 26.85 7.54
CA GLU A 650 45.37 26.74 7.08
C GLU A 650 45.25 25.84 5.83
N SER A 651 46.19 25.96 4.89
CA SER A 651 46.24 25.10 3.69
C SER A 651 46.45 23.63 4.01
N GLU A 652 47.25 23.32 5.05
CA GLU A 652 47.47 21.95 5.49
C GLU A 652 46.22 21.40 6.18
N ARG A 653 45.56 22.19 7.04
CA ARG A 653 44.28 21.82 7.67
C ARG A 653 43.21 21.51 6.62
N GLY A 654 43.04 22.38 5.62
CA GLY A 654 42.05 22.16 4.55
C GLY A 654 42.31 20.87 3.75
N ARG A 655 43.59 20.56 3.48
CA ARG A 655 43.99 19.32 2.79
C ARG A 655 43.67 18.08 3.62
N LEU A 656 44.04 18.09 4.91
CA LEU A 656 43.78 16.99 5.83
C LEU A 656 42.28 16.79 6.10
N PHE A 657 41.51 17.88 6.15
CA PHE A 657 40.06 17.83 6.30
C PHE A 657 39.40 17.19 5.08
N THR A 658 39.81 17.58 3.87
CA THR A 658 39.32 16.97 2.63
C THR A 658 39.69 15.49 2.55
N ALA A 659 40.90 15.13 2.99
CA ALA A 659 41.36 13.74 3.03
C ALA A 659 40.54 12.89 4.01
N SER A 660 40.23 13.39 5.21
CA SER A 660 39.44 12.65 6.19
C SER A 660 37.98 12.46 5.76
N LEU A 661 37.36 13.46 5.10
CA LEU A 661 36.03 13.29 4.51
C LEU A 661 36.00 12.23 3.40
N ARG A 662 37.07 12.15 2.59
CA ARG A 662 37.22 11.11 1.56
C ARG A 662 37.40 9.73 2.20
N GLU A 663 38.16 9.64 3.29
CA GLU A 663 38.32 8.42 4.07
C GLU A 663 36.98 7.94 4.65
N VAL A 664 36.19 8.84 5.26
CA VAL A 664 34.83 8.53 5.74
C VAL A 664 33.94 8.02 4.60
N LYS A 665 33.95 8.67 3.43
CA LYS A 665 33.16 8.23 2.27
C LYS A 665 33.56 6.81 1.82
N ASN A 666 34.86 6.56 1.67
CA ASN A 666 35.36 5.26 1.22
C ASN A 666 35.06 4.16 2.25
N ALA A 667 35.27 4.44 3.53
CA ALA A 667 34.94 3.51 4.60
C ALA A 667 33.43 3.21 4.64
N MET A 668 32.57 4.19 4.38
CA MET A 668 31.12 3.97 4.32
C MET A 668 30.72 3.01 3.20
N LEU A 669 31.38 3.06 2.04
CA LEU A 669 31.17 2.09 0.96
C LEU A 669 31.56 0.67 1.41
N LEU A 670 32.67 0.53 2.14
CA LEU A 670 33.10 -0.75 2.70
C LEU A 670 32.10 -1.28 3.73
N VAL A 671 31.61 -0.42 4.63
CA VAL A 671 30.58 -0.77 5.62
C VAL A 671 29.30 -1.22 4.92
N GLY A 672 28.85 -0.49 3.89
CA GLY A 672 27.67 -0.86 3.10
C GLY A 672 27.84 -2.20 2.38
N ASN A 673 29.01 -2.47 1.79
CA ASN A 673 29.31 -3.74 1.13
C ASN A 673 29.37 -4.91 2.14
N ALA A 674 30.04 -4.73 3.27
CA ALA A 674 30.10 -5.73 4.33
C ALA A 674 28.69 -6.03 4.88
N TYR A 675 27.89 -4.99 5.14
CA TYR A 675 26.50 -5.15 5.58
C TYR A 675 25.64 -5.88 4.54
N ARG A 676 25.81 -5.59 3.25
CA ARG A 676 25.12 -6.32 2.17
C ARG A 676 25.50 -7.81 2.15
N SER A 677 26.78 -8.14 2.35
CA SER A 677 27.23 -9.53 2.45
C SER A 677 26.66 -10.25 3.68
N ILE A 678 26.56 -9.55 4.83
CA ILE A 678 25.87 -10.05 6.03
C ILE A 678 24.39 -10.30 5.73
N TYR A 679 23.75 -9.38 5.01
CA TYR A 679 22.36 -9.53 4.59
C TYR A 679 22.13 -10.74 3.69
N GLN A 680 22.99 -10.92 2.68
CA GLN A 680 22.94 -12.08 1.80
C GLN A 680 23.19 -13.40 2.55
N ALA A 681 24.11 -13.41 3.51
CA ALA A 681 24.39 -14.59 4.33
C ALA A 681 23.25 -14.92 5.31
N ALA A 682 22.53 -13.90 5.79
CA ALA A 682 21.31 -14.09 6.56
C ALA A 682 20.16 -14.62 5.68
N ASP A 683 20.11 -14.24 4.40
CA ASP A 683 19.11 -14.68 3.42
C ASP A 683 19.50 -15.99 2.72
N TYR A 684 19.61 -17.07 3.49
CA TYR A 684 19.99 -18.41 3.02
C TYR A 684 19.12 -18.97 1.88
N LYS A 685 17.97 -18.36 1.56
CA LYS A 685 17.04 -18.86 0.54
C LYS A 685 17.04 -18.08 -0.77
N GLY A 686 17.90 -17.07 -0.94
CA GLY A 686 18.09 -16.37 -2.23
C GLY A 686 16.77 -16.05 -2.94
N LYS A 687 15.90 -15.30 -2.28
CA LYS A 687 14.60 -14.89 -2.84
C LYS A 687 14.56 -13.42 -3.21
#